data_AF-A0A5B8UK26-F1
#
_entry.id   AF-A0A5B8UK26-F1
#
_cell.length_a   1.000
_cell.length_b   1.000
_cell.length_c   1.000
_cell.angle_alpha   90.00
_cell.angle_beta   90.00
_cell.angle_gamma   90.00
#
_symmetry.space_group_name_H-M   'P 1'
#
loop_
_entity.id
_entity.type
_entity.pdbx_description
1 polymer ?
#
loop_
_entity_poly.entity_id
_entity_poly.type
_entity_poly.pdbx_seq_one_letter_code
_entity_poly.pdbx_strand_id
1 'polypeptide(L)'
;MKKFYALSLAAFAFLSINAQTTFIASTSANDDQEKVLRKLPAFNTVLFDAIANKEKVESIFTGGYEKAQPEIINYLTKENNYTAYNKTIAEEPFANCTPPANQPTFLIFGIPSSSSQSGSFAPAAGGATGYLITVSVGALSTNPVNGTVYTAGSSLGNGVVVQSSGVTNFTANSLSGNTRYTYSIFSYNNSNCTGGPAYNTVSPLSGIAVSCPATPSQPSAPVIAANSFRLSWTSSKGGGANPVSYNLEVATNASFTQAIAGSPFTVSDTTTVQPLMSYTVSGLAATTTYYYRLKANGCNAASVSGNITTACNPAPLPYAQSFNSSSIPACWSTAIVAVQTSSKISFVTQGSNPSTNPSGVNSHFVQYKSYDGTNGGAGSEERLISAPVTTSGIASVDVEFYWRNENNPSFSAGAYLNEGIQVQYSTDYGATWINAGNLFARHDPTLPVGTAKWNRKILTLPSGAANQPAVLVAFKFHSEFGDNMFLDLVGIEATPGCYTPTMEAVSNIVHNGARINWSAPAQLPLNYEVYYSTSNTAPTASTVPTATGITNSYYDISGLATSTTYYAWVRGNCGGTGKSVWSAAASFTTLCSPVSVPYLENFDAVTLPALPTCTAREDVNSDGSTWTTVTAPTGFSGKTLQYSYNVINASNDWFYTRGISLTAGTSYTLTFKYGNNSTLNAEKMKVYLGSSQAVAAMTTLLQDYPFISNGTINTASITFSPAASGVYYIGFYAYSDANQFYLNLDDISLTVTPGIPANDEATGAISLTVGGGCTGAIYTNAGATKSATEVFPSCSGTGQAPVWFKFVASGSAVRISTDVGAGNTFSDSKIALFSATNPADYSTFTILSCDDNGGSALGSGNMSVLYATGLTVGNTYFVAVDKSSSSVASGTFCIAVDNLASDMLSTNSQCNSTFQTSAGSNTTYTGFVPLVDGEGKLVALVKNNAGDAVSSYSFAATVSAVQRQYSGKYYLNRNYMIGNSTGRNINVQLFFLNAELASLNAADGTTLASLGLTRQTGSACQTNFTAGLGTASAVSQTANGSVGGVSWIEATLPTGTSNLFANRTGVVLPVNLLSFSGNRQGNNNVLKWTVAQEQNVQGYEIERSANNVDWLLAGTVNGLGNSTAQRSYTFTDNNVGGTKQYYRLRMMDQNGAFKFSNTILISGVKYSVLTISGLFPNPSTANINLLVDAPQKDLVTVVVTDAVGRTVQSKKAAIEAGANSLVVNVSSLAQGTYLVKLICSSNCETAAAKFVKE
;
A
#
# COMPACT_ATOMS: atom_id res chain seq x y z
N MET A 1 110.24 2.62 -65.13
CA MET A 1 108.78 2.68 -65.33
C MET A 1 108.01 1.66 -64.46
N LYS A 2 108.22 1.70 -63.13
CA LYS A 2 107.46 0.91 -62.13
C LYS A 2 107.06 1.75 -60.91
N LYS A 3 107.11 3.09 -61.03
CA LYS A 3 106.71 4.06 -59.99
C LYS A 3 105.68 5.11 -60.48
N PHE A 4 105.07 4.90 -61.65
CA PHE A 4 104.08 5.82 -62.25
C PHE A 4 102.66 5.22 -62.42
N TYR A 5 102.42 4.00 -61.93
CA TYR A 5 101.13 3.29 -62.05
C TYR A 5 100.38 3.11 -60.73
N ALA A 6 100.87 3.68 -59.63
CA ALA A 6 100.27 3.52 -58.29
C ALA A 6 99.54 4.78 -57.79
N LEU A 7 99.27 5.77 -58.66
CA LEU A 7 98.64 7.04 -58.25
C LEU A 7 97.56 7.57 -59.23
N SER A 8 97.00 6.72 -60.11
CA SER A 8 96.00 7.14 -61.10
C SER A 8 94.66 6.39 -61.06
N LEU A 9 94.33 5.69 -59.96
CA LEU A 9 93.02 5.04 -59.78
C LEU A 9 92.21 5.57 -58.57
N ALA A 10 92.54 6.76 -58.06
CA ALA A 10 91.79 7.42 -56.98
C ALA A 10 91.09 8.73 -57.42
N ALA A 11 91.04 9.02 -58.73
CA ALA A 11 90.49 10.28 -59.25
C ALA A 11 89.48 10.09 -60.42
N PHE A 12 88.76 8.97 -60.44
CA PHE A 12 87.66 8.73 -61.39
C PHE A 12 86.45 8.08 -60.69
N ALA A 13 85.96 8.72 -59.63
CA ALA A 13 84.62 8.48 -59.06
C ALA A 13 84.16 9.71 -58.28
N PHE A 14 84.31 10.91 -58.87
CA PHE A 14 83.79 12.16 -58.33
C PHE A 14 83.43 13.08 -59.50
N LEU A 15 82.46 12.67 -60.33
CA LEU A 15 81.72 13.57 -61.23
C LEU A 15 80.66 12.76 -62.00
N SER A 16 79.50 12.53 -61.37
CA SER A 16 78.18 12.62 -62.00
C SER A 16 77.11 12.20 -61.00
N ILE A 17 76.52 13.19 -60.33
CA ILE A 17 75.08 13.40 -60.12
C ILE A 17 74.98 14.48 -59.05
N ASN A 18 74.73 15.71 -59.49
CA ASN A 18 73.75 16.57 -58.83
C ASN A 18 73.37 17.68 -59.80
N ALA A 19 72.11 17.66 -60.22
CA ALA A 19 71.44 18.81 -60.78
C ALA A 19 70.17 19.06 -59.97
N GLN A 20 70.13 20.27 -59.39
CA GLN A 20 68.95 21.12 -59.17
C GLN A 20 68.12 20.85 -57.90
N THR A 21 68.40 21.59 -56.80
CA THR A 21 67.82 22.91 -56.37
C THR A 21 66.43 22.72 -55.73
N THR A 22 66.04 23.26 -54.57
CA THR A 22 66.30 24.62 -54.01
C THR A 22 65.75 24.73 -52.56
N PHE A 23 66.47 25.46 -51.69
CA PHE A 23 66.00 26.52 -50.75
C PHE A 23 65.26 26.23 -49.41
N ILE A 24 65.97 26.42 -48.26
CA ILE A 24 65.93 27.59 -47.32
C ILE A 24 66.25 27.20 -45.84
N ALA A 25 67.23 27.94 -45.30
CA ALA A 25 67.52 28.39 -43.92
C ALA A 25 66.76 27.78 -42.72
N SER A 26 67.34 27.58 -41.53
CA SER A 26 68.08 28.57 -40.73
C SER A 26 68.51 27.98 -39.36
N THR A 27 69.56 28.58 -38.77
CA THR A 27 69.93 28.64 -37.32
C THR A 27 70.28 27.33 -36.58
N SER A 28 71.25 27.24 -35.66
CA SER A 28 72.12 28.19 -34.95
C SER A 28 73.28 27.43 -34.28
N ALA A 29 74.43 28.10 -34.26
CA ALA A 29 75.59 27.99 -33.38
C ALA A 29 75.47 27.16 -32.07
N ASN A 30 76.50 26.36 -31.74
CA ASN A 30 77.62 26.87 -30.96
C ASN A 30 78.80 25.90 -30.88
N ASP A 31 79.95 26.52 -31.05
CA ASP A 31 81.31 26.13 -30.76
C ASP A 31 81.46 25.85 -29.26
N ASP A 32 82.11 24.73 -28.92
CA ASP A 32 83.19 24.76 -27.92
C ASP A 32 83.81 23.37 -27.80
N GLN A 33 85.10 23.34 -28.16
CA GLN A 33 86.21 22.62 -27.52
C GLN A 33 87.17 22.01 -28.54
N GLU A 34 87.70 22.92 -29.36
CA GLU A 34 89.15 23.04 -29.48
C GLU A 34 89.83 22.88 -28.10
N LYS A 35 90.67 21.85 -27.94
CA LYS A 35 91.87 21.76 -27.05
C LYS A 35 92.10 20.34 -26.50
N VAL A 36 92.53 19.43 -27.36
CA VAL A 36 93.57 18.47 -26.98
C VAL A 36 94.56 18.34 -28.13
N LEU A 37 95.71 19.01 -27.95
CA LEU A 37 97.03 18.64 -28.47
C LEU A 37 97.21 18.72 -30.00
N ARG A 38 97.69 19.85 -30.56
CA ARG A 38 99.13 20.19 -30.60
C ARG A 38 100.05 18.95 -30.58
N LYS A 39 100.54 18.54 -31.75
CA LYS A 39 101.97 18.36 -32.07
C LYS A 39 102.16 18.11 -33.59
N LEU A 40 102.43 19.23 -34.27
CA LEU A 40 103.24 19.41 -35.50
C LEU A 40 104.53 18.54 -35.52
N PRO A 41 105.33 18.49 -36.62
CA PRO A 41 105.14 18.78 -38.07
C PRO A 41 105.84 17.67 -38.96
N ALA A 42 106.03 17.68 -40.29
CA ALA A 42 106.33 18.75 -41.23
C ALA A 42 106.41 18.26 -42.70
N PHE A 43 106.28 19.23 -43.62
CA PHE A 43 106.65 19.29 -45.05
C PHE A 43 105.75 18.56 -46.07
N ASN A 44 104.85 19.21 -46.84
CA ASN A 44 104.90 20.49 -47.60
C ASN A 44 106.13 20.51 -48.56
N THR A 45 106.09 20.83 -49.85
CA THR A 45 105.24 21.69 -50.68
C THR A 45 105.77 21.55 -52.13
N VAL A 46 104.91 21.49 -53.16
CA VAL A 46 105.02 22.09 -54.52
C VAL A 46 103.70 21.70 -55.20
N LEU A 47 102.62 22.47 -55.09
CA LEU A 47 102.32 23.73 -55.78
C LEU A 47 102.09 23.52 -57.29
N PHE A 48 100.84 23.76 -57.70
CA PHE A 48 100.42 24.34 -58.98
C PHE A 48 101.26 23.98 -60.21
N ASP A 49 100.70 23.12 -61.07
CA ASP A 49 100.60 23.43 -62.49
C ASP A 49 99.59 22.50 -63.18
N ALA A 50 98.86 23.05 -64.14
CA ALA A 50 97.97 22.38 -65.09
C ALA A 50 96.52 22.05 -64.65
N ILE A 51 95.82 23.06 -64.12
CA ILE A 51 94.49 23.40 -64.65
C ILE A 51 94.73 24.09 -66.00
N ALA A 52 94.68 23.36 -67.11
CA ALA A 52 94.46 23.92 -68.45
C ALA A 52 94.10 22.78 -69.41
N ASN A 53 93.02 22.97 -70.19
CA ASN A 53 92.54 22.13 -71.30
C ASN A 53 91.52 21.04 -70.98
N LYS A 54 90.44 21.47 -70.33
CA LYS A 54 89.17 20.77 -70.11
C LYS A 54 88.25 20.71 -71.36
N GLU A 55 88.76 20.85 -72.58
CA GLU A 55 87.92 21.08 -73.78
C GLU A 55 88.25 20.24 -75.04
N LYS A 56 88.94 19.09 -74.93
CA LYS A 56 89.24 18.26 -76.14
C LYS A 56 88.94 16.77 -76.05
N VAL A 57 88.15 16.35 -75.07
CA VAL A 57 87.84 14.92 -74.84
C VAL A 57 86.34 14.59 -75.01
N GLU A 58 85.47 15.57 -75.20
CA GLU A 58 84.02 15.36 -75.38
C GLU A 58 83.57 15.06 -76.84
N SER A 59 84.47 14.76 -77.79
CA SER A 59 84.06 14.46 -79.18
C SER A 59 84.53 13.12 -79.78
N ILE A 60 84.96 12.14 -78.96
CA ILE A 60 85.49 10.85 -79.47
C ILE A 60 84.70 9.62 -78.96
N PHE A 61 83.48 9.78 -78.41
CA PHE A 61 82.71 8.63 -77.89
C PHE A 61 81.28 8.49 -78.47
N THR A 62 81.13 8.69 -79.78
CA THR A 62 79.88 8.36 -80.52
C THR A 62 80.14 7.55 -81.81
N GLY A 63 80.92 6.47 -81.70
CA GLY A 63 81.07 5.48 -82.78
C GLY A 63 81.79 4.21 -82.32
N GLY A 64 81.15 3.04 -82.49
CA GLY A 64 81.57 1.75 -81.95
C GLY A 64 82.99 1.26 -82.31
N TYR A 65 83.47 0.37 -81.46
CA TYR A 65 84.83 -0.16 -81.33
C TYR A 65 85.18 -1.25 -82.37
N GLU A 66 85.07 -0.95 -83.67
CA GLU A 66 85.45 -1.92 -84.73
C GLU A 66 86.31 -1.36 -85.88
N LYS A 67 86.84 -0.13 -85.80
CA LYS A 67 87.83 0.38 -86.77
C LYS A 67 88.86 1.30 -86.12
N ALA A 68 89.90 0.75 -85.52
CA ALA A 68 91.16 1.46 -85.23
C ALA A 68 92.29 0.48 -84.79
N GLN A 69 92.65 -0.47 -85.64
CA GLN A 69 93.80 -1.37 -85.47
C GLN A 69 94.91 -1.21 -86.54
N PRO A 70 95.16 -0.01 -87.13
CA PRO A 70 96.48 0.22 -87.76
C PRO A 70 97.24 1.52 -87.44
N GLU A 71 96.80 2.41 -86.56
CA GLU A 71 97.50 3.71 -86.35
C GLU A 71 98.40 3.83 -85.10
N ILE A 72 98.46 2.82 -84.24
CA ILE A 72 99.35 2.82 -83.05
C ILE A 72 100.65 2.04 -83.29
N ILE A 73 100.70 1.17 -84.30
CA ILE A 73 101.92 0.42 -84.69
C ILE A 73 102.87 1.28 -85.54
N ASN A 74 102.38 2.37 -86.16
CA ASN A 74 103.21 3.22 -87.03
C ASN A 74 103.88 4.41 -86.32
N TYR A 75 103.70 4.56 -85.00
CA TYR A 75 104.33 5.63 -84.20
C TYR A 75 105.56 5.15 -83.41
N LEU A 76 105.88 3.84 -83.44
CA LEU A 76 107.00 3.24 -82.67
C LEU A 76 108.17 2.73 -83.55
N THR A 77 108.18 3.01 -84.85
CA THR A 77 109.27 2.63 -85.80
C THR A 77 109.87 3.81 -86.58
N LYS A 78 110.11 4.94 -85.90
CA LYS A 78 111.03 6.05 -86.27
C LYS A 78 111.29 6.81 -84.95
N GLU A 79 112.45 6.86 -84.32
CA GLU A 79 113.82 6.93 -84.80
C GLU A 79 114.82 6.35 -83.75
N ASN A 80 115.74 5.50 -84.22
CA ASN A 80 117.20 5.47 -83.95
C ASN A 80 117.70 5.80 -82.51
N ASN A 81 118.38 4.92 -81.78
CA ASN A 81 119.71 4.38 -82.13
C ASN A 81 120.13 3.31 -81.10
N TYR A 82 120.27 2.05 -81.52
CA TYR A 82 121.29 1.13 -80.99
C TYR A 82 121.76 0.24 -82.15
N THR A 83 122.80 0.70 -82.83
CA THR A 83 123.68 -0.13 -83.65
C THR A 83 124.51 -1.03 -82.75
N ALA A 84 124.58 -2.31 -83.10
CA ALA A 84 125.69 -3.24 -82.91
C ALA A 84 125.17 -4.62 -82.48
N TYR A 85 124.95 -5.52 -83.42
CA TYR A 85 125.90 -6.58 -83.75
C TYR A 85 125.21 -7.54 -84.72
N ASN A 86 125.51 -7.38 -86.01
CA ASN A 86 125.31 -8.47 -86.97
C ASN A 86 126.28 -9.59 -86.58
N LYS A 87 125.76 -10.65 -85.98
CA LYS A 87 126.44 -11.94 -85.93
C LYS A 87 125.45 -13.01 -86.35
N THR A 88 125.52 -13.37 -87.62
CA THR A 88 125.00 -14.64 -88.15
C THR A 88 125.64 -15.76 -87.32
N ILE A 89 124.84 -16.40 -86.47
CA ILE A 89 125.13 -17.71 -85.89
C ILE A 89 123.91 -18.57 -86.20
N ALA A 90 124.20 -19.73 -86.76
CA ALA A 90 123.27 -20.73 -87.25
C ALA A 90 122.06 -20.96 -86.34
N GLU A 91 120.90 -21.14 -86.98
CA GLU A 91 119.74 -21.81 -86.38
C GLU A 91 120.17 -23.22 -85.97
N GLU A 92 120.47 -23.40 -84.68
CA GLU A 92 120.28 -24.69 -84.02
C GLU A 92 118.76 -24.88 -83.89
N PRO A 93 118.17 -25.94 -84.45
CA PRO A 93 116.75 -26.21 -84.28
C PRO A 93 116.47 -26.43 -82.79
N PHE A 94 115.80 -25.49 -82.14
CA PHE A 94 115.31 -25.68 -80.79
C PHE A 94 114.48 -26.96 -80.75
N ALA A 95 114.85 -27.92 -79.90
CA ALA A 95 114.13 -29.17 -79.74
C ALA A 95 112.64 -28.92 -79.47
N ASN A 96 111.78 -29.85 -79.91
CA ASN A 96 110.35 -29.78 -79.62
C ASN A 96 110.14 -29.68 -78.11
N CYS A 97 109.25 -28.77 -77.67
CA CYS A 97 108.96 -28.62 -76.25
C CYS A 97 108.49 -29.95 -75.65
N THR A 98 109.19 -30.43 -74.62
CA THR A 98 108.76 -31.59 -73.83
C THR A 98 108.03 -31.13 -72.57
N PRO A 99 106.92 -31.77 -72.18
CA PRO A 99 106.25 -31.47 -70.90
C PRO A 99 107.22 -31.52 -69.71
N PRO A 100 107.08 -30.64 -68.70
CA PRO A 100 107.83 -30.74 -67.45
C PRO A 100 107.55 -32.08 -66.74
N ALA A 101 108.56 -32.69 -66.13
CA ALA A 101 108.40 -33.99 -65.45
C ALA A 101 107.49 -33.90 -64.20
N ASN A 102 107.46 -32.76 -63.53
CA ASN A 102 106.73 -32.56 -62.28
C ASN A 102 105.66 -31.48 -62.41
N GLN A 103 104.60 -31.62 -61.61
CA GLN A 103 103.57 -30.60 -61.40
C GLN A 103 104.00 -29.66 -60.25
N PRO A 104 103.41 -28.46 -60.14
CA PRO A 104 103.55 -27.65 -58.93
C PRO A 104 103.01 -28.40 -57.70
N THR A 105 103.37 -27.94 -56.51
CA THR A 105 102.92 -28.53 -55.23
C THR A 105 102.37 -27.45 -54.29
N PHE A 106 101.78 -27.83 -53.15
CA PHE A 106 101.35 -26.91 -52.08
C PHE A 106 100.43 -25.76 -52.53
N LEU A 107 99.25 -26.06 -53.07
CA LEU A 107 98.24 -25.04 -53.39
C LEU A 107 97.60 -24.49 -52.10
N ILE A 108 97.71 -23.16 -51.92
CA ILE A 108 97.14 -22.41 -50.80
C ILE A 108 96.19 -21.35 -51.35
N PHE A 109 94.95 -21.33 -50.88
CA PHE A 109 93.95 -20.32 -51.23
C PHE A 109 93.96 -19.15 -50.25
N GLY A 110 93.77 -17.92 -50.75
CA GLY A 110 93.50 -16.73 -49.94
C GLY A 110 92.04 -16.63 -49.49
N ILE A 111 91.69 -15.54 -48.79
CA ILE A 111 90.31 -15.29 -48.36
C ILE A 111 89.43 -14.98 -49.60
N PRO A 112 88.35 -15.74 -49.86
CA PRO A 112 87.46 -15.46 -50.98
C PRO A 112 86.68 -14.16 -50.80
N SER A 113 86.16 -13.62 -51.91
CA SER A 113 85.03 -12.70 -51.94
C SER A 113 83.79 -13.37 -52.56
N SER A 114 82.66 -12.67 -52.65
CA SER A 114 81.48 -13.19 -53.36
C SER A 114 81.68 -13.35 -54.87
N SER A 115 82.75 -12.77 -55.42
CA SER A 115 83.03 -12.77 -56.86
C SER A 115 84.47 -13.07 -57.26
N SER A 116 85.35 -13.36 -56.30
CA SER A 116 86.75 -13.63 -56.57
C SER A 116 87.41 -14.57 -55.56
N GLN A 117 88.49 -15.23 -56.00
CA GLN A 117 89.31 -16.13 -55.18
C GLN A 117 90.77 -16.01 -55.60
N SER A 118 91.66 -15.70 -54.65
CA SER A 118 93.10 -15.72 -54.85
C SER A 118 93.72 -17.04 -54.44
N GLY A 119 94.86 -17.40 -55.03
CA GLY A 119 95.61 -18.60 -54.67
C GLY A 119 97.08 -18.49 -55.01
N SER A 120 97.89 -19.35 -54.41
CA SER A 120 99.32 -19.47 -54.65
C SER A 120 99.77 -20.92 -54.51
N PHE A 121 100.87 -21.29 -55.16
CA PHE A 121 101.41 -22.65 -55.11
C PHE A 121 102.95 -22.64 -55.14
N ALA A 122 103.56 -23.74 -54.72
CA ALA A 122 104.99 -23.95 -54.87
C ALA A 122 105.32 -24.41 -56.32
N PRO A 123 106.37 -23.86 -56.95
CA PRO A 123 106.73 -24.22 -58.31
C PRO A 123 107.10 -25.71 -58.47
N ALA A 124 106.96 -26.24 -59.67
CA ALA A 124 107.33 -27.62 -60.00
C ALA A 124 108.85 -27.84 -59.86
N ALA A 125 109.25 -28.90 -59.15
CA ALA A 125 110.66 -29.29 -59.03
C ALA A 125 111.23 -29.66 -60.42
N GLY A 126 112.41 -29.14 -60.77
CA GLY A 126 113.05 -29.40 -62.08
C GLY A 126 112.73 -28.37 -63.18
N GLY A 127 112.08 -27.24 -62.86
CA GLY A 127 112.13 -26.02 -63.68
C GLY A 127 111.12 -25.94 -64.85
N ALA A 128 109.83 -25.88 -64.55
CA ALA A 128 108.80 -25.55 -65.56
C ALA A 128 108.86 -24.05 -65.96
N THR A 129 108.64 -23.74 -67.23
CA THR A 129 108.70 -22.34 -67.73
C THR A 129 107.42 -21.54 -67.46
N GLY A 130 106.30 -22.22 -67.21
CA GLY A 130 105.02 -21.58 -66.91
C GLY A 130 103.99 -22.56 -66.35
N TYR A 131 102.87 -22.00 -65.90
CA TYR A 131 101.73 -22.73 -65.34
C TYR A 131 100.43 -22.25 -65.96
N LEU A 132 99.57 -23.18 -66.35
CA LEU A 132 98.20 -22.92 -66.80
C LEU A 132 97.24 -23.23 -65.65
N ILE A 133 96.57 -22.19 -65.16
CA ILE A 133 95.62 -22.27 -64.05
C ILE A 133 94.22 -22.12 -64.63
N THR A 134 93.37 -23.09 -64.34
CA THR A 134 91.97 -23.12 -64.78
C THR A 134 91.06 -23.17 -63.57
N VAL A 135 89.87 -22.59 -63.70
CA VAL A 135 88.79 -22.65 -62.71
C VAL A 135 87.54 -23.24 -63.38
N SER A 136 86.91 -24.20 -62.73
CA SER A 136 85.71 -24.89 -63.26
C SER A 136 84.73 -25.19 -62.13
N VAL A 137 83.46 -25.38 -62.48
CA VAL A 137 82.46 -25.92 -61.53
C VAL A 137 82.44 -27.44 -61.71
N GLY A 138 82.78 -28.19 -60.64
CA GLY A 138 83.07 -29.63 -60.74
C GLY A 138 84.49 -29.92 -61.21
N ALA A 139 84.80 -31.17 -61.54
CA ALA A 139 86.12 -31.52 -62.10
C ALA A 139 86.28 -30.95 -63.52
N LEU A 140 87.51 -30.58 -63.89
CA LEU A 140 87.81 -30.11 -65.24
C LEU A 140 87.58 -31.25 -66.25
N SER A 141 86.77 -31.02 -67.28
CA SER A 141 86.33 -32.08 -68.20
C SER A 141 87.33 -32.44 -69.30
N THR A 142 88.32 -31.58 -69.56
CA THR A 142 89.33 -31.80 -70.61
C THR A 142 90.70 -31.27 -70.19
N ASN A 143 91.76 -32.02 -70.49
CA ASN A 143 93.15 -31.57 -70.30
C ASN A 143 93.59 -30.57 -71.39
N PRO A 144 94.57 -29.69 -71.11
CA PRO A 144 95.13 -28.80 -72.12
C PRO A 144 95.87 -29.58 -73.21
N VAL A 145 95.78 -29.10 -74.45
CA VAL A 145 96.38 -29.75 -75.62
C VAL A 145 97.75 -29.12 -75.92
N ASN A 146 98.78 -29.96 -76.10
CA ASN A 146 100.12 -29.50 -76.48
C ASN A 146 100.09 -28.69 -77.79
N GLY A 147 100.86 -27.60 -77.85
CA GLY A 147 100.90 -26.67 -78.98
C GLY A 147 99.78 -25.63 -79.00
N THR A 148 98.77 -25.73 -78.12
CA THR A 148 97.70 -24.73 -78.02
C THR A 148 98.02 -23.70 -76.95
N VAL A 149 98.04 -22.41 -77.31
CA VAL A 149 98.25 -21.32 -76.35
C VAL A 149 96.92 -20.93 -75.72
N TYR A 150 96.82 -21.09 -74.40
CA TYR A 150 95.67 -20.65 -73.61
C TYR A 150 95.98 -19.33 -72.89
N THR A 151 95.09 -18.34 -73.03
CA THR A 151 95.17 -17.03 -72.35
C THR A 151 94.07 -16.89 -71.29
N ALA A 152 94.23 -15.98 -70.34
CA ALA A 152 93.21 -15.71 -69.33
C ALA A 152 91.84 -15.36 -69.99
N GLY A 153 90.77 -16.00 -69.54
CA GLY A 153 89.43 -15.93 -70.13
C GLY A 153 89.12 -16.99 -71.18
N SER A 154 90.12 -17.72 -71.71
CA SER A 154 89.89 -18.82 -72.65
C SER A 154 89.13 -19.97 -71.99
N SER A 155 88.27 -20.66 -72.73
CA SER A 155 87.62 -21.88 -72.26
C SER A 155 88.54 -23.10 -72.42
N LEU A 156 88.46 -24.02 -71.46
CA LEU A 156 89.08 -25.34 -71.52
C LEU A 156 88.10 -26.34 -70.90
N GLY A 157 87.39 -27.09 -71.74
CA GLY A 157 86.31 -27.96 -71.28
C GLY A 157 85.18 -27.15 -70.62
N ASN A 158 84.77 -27.56 -69.42
CA ASN A 158 83.85 -26.82 -68.55
C ASN A 158 84.53 -25.74 -67.69
N GLY A 159 85.84 -25.53 -67.85
CA GLY A 159 86.62 -24.54 -67.12
C GLY A 159 86.96 -23.30 -67.93
N VAL A 160 87.34 -22.25 -67.21
CA VAL A 160 87.89 -21.00 -67.76
C VAL A 160 89.32 -20.86 -67.26
N VAL A 161 90.21 -20.44 -68.15
CA VAL A 161 91.61 -20.18 -67.84
C VAL A 161 91.69 -18.89 -67.01
N VAL A 162 92.21 -19.00 -65.79
CA VAL A 162 92.42 -17.86 -64.88
C VAL A 162 93.70 -17.12 -65.26
N GLN A 163 94.75 -17.87 -65.51
CA GLN A 163 96.09 -17.33 -65.75
C GLN A 163 96.94 -18.38 -66.49
N SER A 164 97.79 -17.91 -67.40
CA SER A 164 98.83 -18.71 -68.04
C SER A 164 100.13 -17.91 -68.03
N SER A 165 101.02 -18.18 -67.07
CA SER A 165 102.26 -17.42 -66.89
C SER A 165 103.28 -18.17 -66.01
N GLY A 166 104.50 -17.63 -65.88
CA GLY A 166 105.50 -18.13 -64.91
C GLY A 166 105.25 -17.76 -63.45
N VAL A 167 104.18 -17.01 -63.15
CA VAL A 167 103.88 -16.52 -61.80
C VAL A 167 103.12 -17.58 -61.01
N THR A 168 103.50 -17.80 -59.75
CA THR A 168 102.95 -18.85 -58.88
C THR A 168 101.83 -18.37 -57.96
N ASN A 169 101.30 -17.18 -58.18
CA ASN A 169 100.10 -16.64 -57.54
C ASN A 169 99.08 -16.23 -58.62
N PHE A 170 97.79 -16.24 -58.27
CA PHE A 170 96.69 -15.91 -59.18
C PHE A 170 95.47 -15.37 -58.43
N THR A 171 94.59 -14.70 -59.18
CA THR A 171 93.25 -14.31 -58.72
C THR A 171 92.22 -14.63 -59.79
N ALA A 172 91.27 -15.50 -59.48
CA ALA A 172 90.08 -15.72 -60.31
C ALA A 172 89.01 -14.69 -59.95
N ASN A 173 88.47 -14.00 -60.95
CA ASN A 173 87.41 -12.98 -60.81
C ASN A 173 86.12 -13.46 -61.50
N SER A 174 85.04 -12.69 -61.35
CA SER A 174 83.72 -12.97 -61.94
C SER A 174 83.12 -14.32 -61.53
N LEU A 175 83.46 -14.79 -60.33
CA LEU A 175 82.88 -15.99 -59.75
C LEU A 175 81.44 -15.70 -59.30
N SER A 176 80.56 -16.68 -59.43
CA SER A 176 79.29 -16.68 -58.70
C SER A 176 79.55 -16.95 -57.22
N GLY A 177 78.86 -16.23 -56.33
CA GLY A 177 78.97 -16.43 -54.88
C GLY A 177 78.53 -17.83 -54.44
N ASN A 178 78.89 -18.24 -53.23
CA ASN A 178 78.56 -19.55 -52.63
C ASN A 178 78.65 -20.74 -53.61
N THR A 179 79.68 -20.77 -54.46
CA THR A 179 79.85 -21.78 -55.51
C THR A 179 81.18 -22.50 -55.32
N ARG A 180 81.17 -23.84 -55.45
CA ARG A 180 82.35 -24.69 -55.30
C ARG A 180 83.09 -24.73 -56.64
N TYR A 181 84.30 -24.18 -56.66
CA TYR A 181 85.16 -24.17 -57.83
C TYR A 181 86.36 -25.10 -57.64
N THR A 182 86.66 -25.85 -58.70
CA THR A 182 87.87 -26.67 -58.79
C THR A 182 88.91 -25.91 -59.62
N TYR A 183 90.09 -25.75 -59.05
CA TYR A 183 91.25 -25.18 -59.70
C TYR A 183 92.16 -26.30 -60.15
N SER A 184 92.55 -26.30 -61.43
CA SER A 184 93.54 -27.26 -61.96
C SER A 184 94.73 -26.50 -62.53
N ILE A 185 95.93 -26.87 -62.09
CA ILE A 185 97.18 -26.19 -62.42
C ILE A 185 98.10 -27.17 -63.13
N PHE A 186 98.39 -26.87 -64.40
CA PHE A 186 99.26 -27.67 -65.26
C PHE A 186 100.60 -26.95 -65.44
N SER A 187 101.72 -27.60 -65.15
CA SER A 187 103.04 -27.09 -65.54
C SER A 187 103.24 -27.25 -67.06
N TYR A 188 103.90 -26.27 -67.69
CA TYR A 188 104.26 -26.34 -69.09
C TYR A 188 105.64 -25.76 -69.41
N ASN A 189 106.22 -26.25 -70.50
CA ASN A 189 107.42 -25.70 -71.12
C ASN A 189 107.08 -25.00 -72.43
N ASN A 190 107.48 -23.73 -72.58
CA ASN A 190 107.20 -22.90 -73.75
C ASN A 190 108.32 -21.88 -74.06
N SER A 191 109.48 -22.00 -73.42
CA SER A 191 110.64 -21.16 -73.72
C SER A 191 111.82 -22.01 -74.16
N ASN A 192 112.60 -21.50 -75.11
CA ASN A 192 113.77 -22.16 -75.72
C ASN A 192 113.48 -23.51 -76.39
N CYS A 193 112.26 -23.71 -76.92
CA CYS A 193 111.81 -24.91 -77.62
C CYS A 193 110.81 -24.55 -78.74
N THR A 194 110.67 -25.39 -79.78
CA THR A 194 109.69 -25.20 -80.87
C THR A 194 108.44 -26.09 -80.68
N GLY A 195 107.29 -25.70 -81.24
CA GLY A 195 106.04 -26.47 -81.13
C GLY A 195 105.33 -26.43 -79.75
N GLY A 196 105.76 -25.54 -78.84
CA GLY A 196 105.15 -25.33 -77.51
C GLY A 196 103.92 -24.41 -77.51
N PRO A 197 103.19 -24.34 -76.39
CA PRO A 197 103.49 -24.90 -75.06
C PRO A 197 103.25 -26.42 -74.96
N ALA A 198 104.10 -27.14 -74.23
CA ALA A 198 103.92 -28.55 -73.90
C ALA A 198 103.53 -28.71 -72.42
N TYR A 199 102.33 -29.23 -72.19
CA TYR A 199 101.69 -29.37 -70.87
C TYR A 199 101.95 -30.75 -70.26
N ASN A 200 102.26 -30.80 -68.97
CA ASN A 200 102.16 -32.04 -68.21
C ASN A 200 100.69 -32.26 -67.85
N THR A 201 100.05 -33.26 -68.44
CA THR A 201 98.62 -33.58 -68.24
C THR A 201 98.39 -34.68 -67.20
N VAL A 202 99.47 -35.25 -66.65
CA VAL A 202 99.40 -36.30 -65.63
C VAL A 202 99.26 -35.64 -64.26
N SER A 203 98.22 -36.04 -63.52
CA SER A 203 97.96 -35.65 -62.12
C SER A 203 98.18 -34.16 -61.83
N PRO A 204 97.50 -33.22 -62.54
CA PRO A 204 97.66 -31.79 -62.32
C PRO A 204 97.40 -31.41 -60.86
N LEU A 205 98.09 -30.37 -60.37
CA LEU A 205 97.84 -29.87 -59.02
C LEU A 205 96.42 -29.31 -59.00
N SER A 206 95.56 -29.95 -58.22
CA SER A 206 94.16 -29.56 -58.07
C SER A 206 93.84 -29.09 -56.66
N GLY A 207 92.98 -28.09 -56.54
CA GLY A 207 92.42 -27.67 -55.26
C GLY A 207 91.01 -27.14 -55.41
N ILE A 208 90.23 -27.21 -54.34
CA ILE A 208 88.85 -26.73 -54.32
C ILE A 208 88.76 -25.48 -53.43
N ALA A 209 88.11 -24.44 -53.92
CA ALA A 209 87.74 -23.27 -53.12
C ALA A 209 86.27 -22.92 -53.31
N VAL A 210 85.67 -22.30 -52.29
CA VAL A 210 84.27 -21.87 -52.30
C VAL A 210 84.23 -20.35 -52.15
N SER A 211 83.59 -19.67 -53.10
CA SER A 211 83.36 -18.21 -53.04
C SER A 211 82.38 -17.82 -51.93
N CYS A 212 82.44 -16.57 -51.42
CA CYS A 212 81.50 -16.12 -50.38
C CYS A 212 80.06 -16.03 -50.88
N PRO A 213 79.05 -16.09 -49.99
CA PRO A 213 77.67 -15.72 -50.34
C PRO A 213 77.56 -14.27 -50.85
N ALA A 214 76.56 -14.01 -51.70
CA ALA A 214 76.23 -12.66 -52.18
C ALA A 214 75.60 -11.79 -51.07
N THR A 215 75.56 -10.47 -51.28
CA THR A 215 74.88 -9.53 -50.37
C THR A 215 73.37 -9.86 -50.29
N PRO A 216 72.75 -9.83 -49.09
CA PRO A 216 71.29 -10.04 -48.95
C PRO A 216 70.47 -8.95 -49.65
N SER A 217 69.20 -9.22 -49.96
CA SER A 217 68.24 -8.18 -50.40
C SER A 217 67.83 -7.27 -49.24
N GLN A 218 67.39 -6.03 -49.53
CA GLN A 218 66.84 -5.12 -48.49
C GLN A 218 65.68 -5.79 -47.73
N PRO A 219 65.75 -5.92 -46.39
CA PRO A 219 64.64 -6.42 -45.60
C PRO A 219 63.42 -5.51 -45.71
N SER A 220 62.26 -6.14 -45.90
CA SER A 220 60.95 -5.54 -45.68
C SER A 220 60.48 -5.83 -44.26
N ALA A 221 59.64 -4.98 -43.69
CA ALA A 221 59.07 -5.18 -42.35
C ALA A 221 57.53 -5.30 -42.42
N PRO A 222 57.00 -6.46 -42.83
CA PRO A 222 55.56 -6.64 -43.01
C PRO A 222 54.75 -6.59 -41.71
N VAL A 223 55.38 -6.80 -40.54
CA VAL A 223 54.69 -6.80 -39.25
C VAL A 223 55.52 -6.00 -38.24
N ILE A 224 54.91 -4.97 -37.68
CA ILE A 224 55.51 -4.09 -36.68
C ILE A 224 54.58 -4.06 -35.47
N ALA A 225 54.98 -4.71 -34.39
CA ALA A 225 54.24 -4.75 -33.14
C ALA A 225 54.86 -3.83 -32.10
N ALA A 226 54.21 -3.75 -30.92
CA ALA A 226 54.66 -2.87 -29.85
C ALA A 226 56.03 -3.26 -29.28
N ASN A 227 56.29 -4.56 -29.19
CA ASN A 227 57.50 -5.11 -28.59
C ASN A 227 58.35 -5.93 -29.56
N SER A 228 58.00 -5.91 -30.84
CA SER A 228 58.67 -6.74 -31.83
C SER A 228 58.47 -6.20 -33.25
N PHE A 229 59.33 -6.61 -34.16
CA PHE A 229 59.10 -6.48 -35.59
C PHE A 229 59.63 -7.71 -36.31
N ARG A 230 58.99 -8.08 -37.42
CA ARG A 230 59.44 -9.17 -38.29
C ARG A 230 60.08 -8.60 -39.54
N LEU A 231 61.38 -8.82 -39.70
CA LEU A 231 62.08 -8.55 -40.95
C LEU A 231 61.94 -9.74 -41.88
N SER A 232 61.71 -9.49 -43.17
CA SER A 232 61.67 -10.52 -44.22
C SER A 232 62.53 -10.11 -45.41
N TRP A 233 63.38 -11.01 -45.88
CA TRP A 233 64.30 -10.80 -47.01
C TRP A 233 64.43 -12.07 -47.85
N THR A 234 64.88 -11.94 -49.09
CA THR A 234 65.18 -13.10 -49.94
C THR A 234 66.61 -13.59 -49.70
N SER A 235 66.80 -14.91 -49.70
CA SER A 235 68.13 -15.54 -49.55
C SER A 235 69.10 -15.10 -50.67
N SER A 236 70.38 -14.97 -50.33
CA SER A 236 71.44 -14.48 -51.18
C SER A 236 71.87 -15.59 -52.15
N LYS A 237 71.31 -15.65 -53.36
CA LYS A 237 71.66 -16.74 -54.29
C LYS A 237 73.13 -16.67 -54.75
N GLY A 238 73.79 -17.80 -54.52
CA GLY A 238 75.05 -18.25 -55.10
C GLY A 238 75.01 -19.79 -55.18
N GLY A 239 75.86 -20.45 -55.98
CA GLY A 239 75.78 -21.85 -56.48
C GLY A 239 75.74 -23.03 -55.48
N GLY A 240 75.08 -22.88 -54.32
CA GLY A 240 74.63 -23.96 -53.44
C GLY A 240 75.75 -24.74 -52.74
N ALA A 241 76.96 -24.21 -52.68
CA ALA A 241 78.12 -24.97 -52.21
C ALA A 241 78.08 -25.28 -50.70
N ASN A 242 77.62 -24.32 -49.90
CA ASN A 242 77.46 -24.42 -48.45
C ASN A 242 76.10 -23.83 -48.00
N PRO A 243 75.54 -24.27 -46.85
CA PRO A 243 74.43 -23.57 -46.22
C PRO A 243 74.78 -22.12 -45.91
N VAL A 244 73.88 -21.18 -46.24
CA VAL A 244 74.06 -19.75 -45.91
C VAL A 244 73.35 -19.47 -44.60
N SER A 245 74.05 -18.85 -43.65
CA SER A 245 73.43 -18.23 -42.47
C SER A 245 73.62 -16.72 -42.52
N TYR A 246 72.85 -15.98 -41.75
CA TYR A 246 72.86 -14.52 -41.68
C TYR A 246 73.11 -14.06 -40.26
N ASN A 247 73.87 -12.98 -40.13
CA ASN A 247 73.99 -12.21 -38.92
C ASN A 247 73.11 -10.96 -39.06
N LEU A 248 72.07 -10.90 -38.23
CA LEU A 248 71.17 -9.76 -38.09
C LEU A 248 71.54 -9.00 -36.81
N GLU A 249 72.15 -7.84 -36.96
CA GLU A 249 72.41 -6.92 -35.86
C GLU A 249 71.27 -5.91 -35.74
N VAL A 250 70.83 -5.66 -34.52
CA VAL A 250 69.80 -4.68 -34.18
C VAL A 250 70.28 -3.83 -33.01
N ALA A 251 70.14 -2.51 -33.13
CA ALA A 251 70.61 -1.54 -32.16
C ALA A 251 69.61 -0.39 -31.97
N THR A 252 69.73 0.34 -30.87
CA THR A 252 68.95 1.56 -30.61
C THR A 252 69.54 2.80 -31.28
N ASN A 253 70.72 2.68 -31.90
CA ASN A 253 71.40 3.77 -32.60
C ASN A 253 72.00 3.37 -33.95
N ALA A 254 72.10 4.32 -34.88
CA ALA A 254 72.57 4.09 -36.25
C ALA A 254 74.04 3.63 -36.34
N SER A 255 74.86 3.91 -35.32
CA SER A 255 76.27 3.48 -35.25
C SER A 255 76.46 2.04 -34.76
N PHE A 256 75.37 1.33 -34.41
CA PHE A 256 75.39 -0.04 -33.88
C PHE A 256 76.26 -0.23 -32.62
N THR A 257 76.47 0.83 -31.82
CA THR A 257 77.23 0.75 -30.56
C THR A 257 76.35 0.39 -29.37
N GLN A 258 75.02 0.46 -29.53
CA GLN A 258 74.02 0.08 -28.52
C GLN A 258 73.15 -1.07 -29.03
N ALA A 259 73.74 -2.26 -29.14
CA ALA A 259 73.03 -3.46 -29.56
C ALA A 259 71.94 -3.85 -28.54
N ILE A 260 70.80 -4.32 -29.03
CA ILE A 260 69.75 -4.87 -28.17
C ILE A 260 70.17 -6.25 -27.62
N ALA A 261 69.53 -6.70 -26.55
CA ALA A 261 69.79 -8.03 -26.00
C ALA A 261 69.57 -9.13 -27.05
N GLY A 262 70.57 -10.00 -27.22
CA GLY A 262 70.56 -11.09 -28.20
C GLY A 262 71.08 -10.72 -29.60
N SER A 263 71.32 -9.43 -29.90
CA SER A 263 71.99 -9.01 -31.14
C SER A 263 73.51 -9.21 -31.03
N PRO A 264 74.21 -9.76 -32.04
CA PRO A 264 73.68 -10.24 -33.33
C PRO A 264 72.89 -11.55 -33.26
N PHE A 265 71.79 -11.63 -34.00
CA PHE A 265 71.01 -12.86 -34.19
C PHE A 265 71.55 -13.65 -35.38
N THR A 266 71.69 -14.98 -35.23
CA THR A 266 72.09 -15.87 -36.33
C THR A 266 70.87 -16.55 -36.94
N VAL A 267 70.63 -16.36 -38.24
CA VAL A 267 69.48 -16.91 -38.98
C VAL A 267 69.99 -17.85 -40.07
N SER A 268 69.76 -19.16 -39.95
CA SER A 268 70.28 -20.15 -40.91
C SER A 268 69.23 -20.57 -41.93
N ASP A 269 69.62 -20.68 -43.20
CA ASP A 269 68.81 -21.32 -44.25
C ASP A 269 68.90 -22.85 -44.09
N THR A 270 67.76 -23.52 -43.94
CA THR A 270 67.68 -24.98 -43.73
C THR A 270 67.20 -25.72 -44.98
N THR A 271 66.95 -25.02 -46.10
CA THR A 271 66.34 -25.59 -47.30
C THR A 271 67.13 -25.29 -48.57
N THR A 272 67.12 -26.20 -49.54
CA THR A 272 67.89 -26.07 -50.79
C THR A 272 67.16 -25.29 -51.90
N VAL A 273 66.04 -24.62 -51.58
CA VAL A 273 65.19 -23.89 -52.54
C VAL A 273 64.97 -22.48 -52.01
N GLN A 274 65.27 -21.45 -52.82
CA GLN A 274 65.24 -20.01 -52.50
C GLN A 274 64.00 -19.57 -51.67
N PRO A 275 64.07 -19.52 -50.32
CA PRO A 275 62.91 -19.17 -49.51
C PRO A 275 62.93 -17.67 -49.16
N LEU A 276 61.75 -17.10 -48.93
CA LEU A 276 61.60 -15.83 -48.22
C LEU A 276 62.03 -16.07 -46.77
N MET A 277 63.20 -15.55 -46.40
CA MET A 277 63.73 -15.58 -45.04
C MET A 277 62.97 -14.58 -44.18
N SER A 278 62.79 -14.90 -42.89
CA SER A 278 62.26 -13.94 -41.95
C SER A 278 62.80 -14.15 -40.54
N TYR A 279 62.90 -13.08 -39.76
CA TYR A 279 63.23 -13.16 -38.35
C TYR A 279 62.44 -12.13 -37.55
N THR A 280 61.83 -12.59 -36.45
CA THR A 280 61.11 -11.72 -35.52
C THR A 280 62.05 -11.31 -34.39
N VAL A 281 62.30 -10.02 -34.30
CA VAL A 281 63.05 -9.42 -33.20
C VAL A 281 62.04 -9.04 -32.13
N SER A 282 62.18 -9.55 -30.91
CA SER A 282 61.22 -9.36 -29.82
C SER A 282 61.86 -8.77 -28.56
N GLY A 283 61.05 -8.36 -27.58
CA GLY A 283 61.53 -7.77 -26.33
C GLY A 283 61.91 -6.30 -26.44
N LEU A 284 61.36 -5.61 -27.44
CA LEU A 284 61.64 -4.21 -27.74
C LEU A 284 60.72 -3.28 -26.94
N ALA A 285 61.19 -2.07 -26.68
CA ALA A 285 60.34 -0.98 -26.22
C ALA A 285 59.43 -0.49 -27.36
N ALA A 286 58.19 -0.14 -27.03
CA ALA A 286 57.21 0.46 -27.94
C ALA A 286 57.63 1.87 -28.40
N THR A 287 57.08 2.31 -29.54
CA THR A 287 57.34 3.65 -30.13
C THR A 287 58.82 4.02 -30.24
N THR A 288 59.70 3.02 -30.38
CA THR A 288 61.15 3.20 -30.33
C THR A 288 61.74 2.82 -31.68
N THR A 289 62.58 3.69 -32.23
CA THR A 289 63.30 3.44 -33.49
C THR A 289 64.52 2.56 -33.24
N TYR A 290 64.56 1.41 -33.91
CA TYR A 290 65.69 0.50 -33.96
C TYR A 290 66.34 0.53 -35.33
N TYR A 291 67.65 0.41 -35.34
CA TYR A 291 68.47 0.30 -36.54
C TYR A 291 68.87 -1.15 -36.69
N TYR A 292 68.77 -1.70 -37.91
CA TYR A 292 69.17 -3.06 -38.21
C TYR A 292 70.20 -3.09 -39.33
N ARG A 293 71.11 -4.06 -39.29
CA ARG A 293 71.94 -4.43 -40.43
C ARG A 293 72.03 -5.94 -40.57
N LEU A 294 71.95 -6.42 -41.80
CA LEU A 294 71.91 -7.84 -42.15
C LEU A 294 73.12 -8.17 -43.03
N LYS A 295 73.87 -9.20 -42.63
CA LYS A 295 75.05 -9.70 -43.36
C LYS A 295 74.99 -11.22 -43.50
N ALA A 296 75.34 -11.76 -44.66
CA ALA A 296 75.52 -13.20 -44.82
C ALA A 296 76.81 -13.66 -44.11
N ASN A 297 76.72 -14.75 -43.34
CA ASN A 297 77.85 -15.39 -42.67
C ASN A 297 78.75 -16.10 -43.70
N GLY A 298 80.06 -15.95 -43.54
CA GLY A 298 81.08 -16.42 -44.46
C GLY A 298 82.27 -15.46 -44.47
N CYS A 299 83.11 -15.55 -45.50
CA CYS A 299 84.19 -14.59 -45.78
C CYS A 299 83.64 -13.15 -46.00
N ASN A 300 84.43 -12.20 -46.49
CA ASN A 300 84.17 -10.74 -46.36
C ASN A 300 82.92 -10.21 -47.14
N ALA A 301 81.70 -10.58 -46.72
CA ALA A 301 80.42 -10.20 -47.33
C ALA A 301 79.95 -8.81 -46.87
N ALA A 302 79.30 -8.06 -47.77
CA ALA A 302 78.73 -6.75 -47.48
C ALA A 302 77.41 -6.87 -46.68
N SER A 303 77.08 -5.84 -45.91
CA SER A 303 75.82 -5.74 -45.14
C SER A 303 74.84 -4.77 -45.78
N VAL A 304 73.55 -5.00 -45.55
CA VAL A 304 72.46 -4.04 -45.85
C VAL A 304 71.95 -3.48 -44.53
N SER A 305 71.54 -2.21 -44.49
CA SER A 305 71.08 -1.55 -43.25
C SER A 305 69.73 -0.86 -43.45
N GLY A 306 68.99 -0.66 -42.35
CA GLY A 306 67.75 0.10 -42.31
C GLY A 306 67.36 0.47 -40.89
N ASN A 307 66.19 1.10 -40.72
CA ASN A 307 65.60 1.37 -39.41
C ASN A 307 64.10 1.06 -39.40
N ILE A 308 63.55 0.90 -38.20
CA ILE A 308 62.15 0.57 -37.96
C ILE A 308 61.72 1.11 -36.59
N THR A 309 60.57 1.75 -36.52
CA THR A 309 59.96 2.18 -35.26
C THR A 309 58.90 1.18 -34.83
N THR A 310 59.00 0.62 -33.62
CA THR A 310 57.99 -0.28 -33.05
C THR A 310 56.65 0.43 -32.85
N ALA A 311 55.55 -0.34 -32.91
CA ALA A 311 54.20 0.21 -32.75
C ALA A 311 53.94 0.63 -31.29
N CYS A 312 52.76 1.22 -31.04
CA CYS A 312 52.31 1.52 -29.69
C CYS A 312 51.86 0.26 -28.93
N ASN A 313 51.95 0.30 -27.60
CA ASN A 313 51.38 -0.73 -26.74
C ASN A 313 49.86 -0.82 -26.91
N PRO A 314 49.27 -2.02 -27.06
CA PRO A 314 47.83 -2.18 -27.11
C PRO A 314 47.17 -1.71 -25.81
N ALA A 315 46.20 -0.80 -25.90
CA ALA A 315 45.40 -0.34 -24.76
C ALA A 315 44.33 -1.39 -24.38
N PRO A 316 44.01 -1.56 -23.08
CA PRO A 316 42.90 -2.40 -22.65
C PRO A 316 41.54 -1.77 -23.02
N LEU A 317 40.49 -2.59 -23.15
CA LEU A 317 39.12 -2.10 -23.30
C LEU A 317 38.47 -1.81 -21.92
N PRO A 318 37.56 -0.81 -21.83
CA PRO A 318 37.13 0.09 -22.90
C PRO A 318 38.17 1.17 -23.22
N TYR A 319 38.26 1.54 -24.49
CA TYR A 319 39.15 2.58 -25.01
C TYR A 319 38.32 3.65 -25.71
N ALA A 320 38.57 4.94 -25.43
CA ALA A 320 37.82 6.03 -26.05
C ALA A 320 38.71 7.20 -26.46
N GLN A 321 38.34 7.88 -27.54
CA GLN A 321 39.02 9.05 -28.07
C GLN A 321 38.02 10.13 -28.49
N SER A 322 38.12 11.30 -27.85
CA SER A 322 37.23 12.45 -28.04
C SER A 322 37.77 13.54 -28.97
N PHE A 323 38.96 13.34 -29.54
CA PHE A 323 39.58 14.24 -30.54
C PHE A 323 39.63 15.73 -30.16
N ASN A 324 39.69 16.06 -28.86
CA ASN A 324 39.72 17.43 -28.34
C ASN A 324 41.07 18.17 -28.51
N SER A 325 41.86 17.81 -29.53
CA SER A 325 43.15 18.41 -29.89
C SER A 325 43.12 18.92 -31.32
N SER A 326 43.93 19.93 -31.65
CA SER A 326 44.12 20.40 -33.03
C SER A 326 45.03 19.51 -33.88
N SER A 327 45.59 18.45 -33.29
CA SER A 327 46.48 17.48 -33.93
C SER A 327 46.03 16.04 -33.69
N ILE A 328 46.53 15.11 -34.51
CA ILE A 328 46.23 13.69 -34.36
C ILE A 328 46.68 13.19 -32.97
N PRO A 329 45.81 12.47 -32.23
CA PRO A 329 46.18 11.95 -30.91
C PRO A 329 47.38 11.00 -30.97
N ALA A 330 48.12 10.90 -29.86
CA ALA A 330 49.21 9.94 -29.75
C ALA A 330 48.73 8.52 -30.09
N CYS A 331 49.56 7.77 -30.83
CA CYS A 331 49.29 6.41 -31.31
C CYS A 331 48.14 6.26 -32.31
N TRP A 332 47.44 7.35 -32.67
CA TRP A 332 46.59 7.39 -33.85
C TRP A 332 47.43 7.75 -35.08
N SER A 333 47.03 7.27 -36.24
CA SER A 333 47.70 7.56 -37.50
C SER A 333 46.72 7.72 -38.65
N THR A 334 47.17 8.30 -39.76
CA THR A 334 46.41 8.29 -41.01
C THR A 334 47.15 7.53 -42.10
N ALA A 335 46.41 6.93 -43.02
CA ALA A 335 46.97 6.25 -44.17
C ALA A 335 46.16 6.59 -45.43
N ILE A 336 46.81 7.23 -46.40
CA ILE A 336 46.25 7.48 -47.73
C ILE A 336 46.10 6.13 -48.44
N VAL A 337 44.90 5.86 -48.97
CA VAL A 337 44.57 4.59 -49.63
C VAL A 337 44.52 4.74 -51.14
N ALA A 338 43.91 5.83 -51.65
CA ALA A 338 43.76 6.04 -53.09
C ALA A 338 43.63 7.53 -53.45
N VAL A 339 44.02 7.90 -54.68
CA VAL A 339 43.83 9.21 -55.37
C VAL A 339 44.57 10.42 -54.77
N GLN A 340 44.40 10.76 -53.48
CA GLN A 340 45.04 11.98 -52.94
C GLN A 340 46.54 11.81 -52.68
N THR A 341 47.25 12.94 -52.60
CA THR A 341 48.72 12.96 -52.38
C THR A 341 49.12 13.43 -50.98
N SER A 342 48.20 14.07 -50.25
CA SER A 342 48.40 14.45 -48.85
C SER A 342 47.11 14.22 -48.04
N SER A 343 47.23 14.16 -46.71
CA SER A 343 46.10 13.87 -45.81
C SER A 343 44.99 14.92 -45.95
N LYS A 344 43.75 14.45 -46.07
CA LYS A 344 42.51 15.26 -46.07
C LYS A 344 41.86 15.31 -44.68
N ILE A 345 42.42 14.63 -43.69
CA ILE A 345 41.95 14.60 -42.31
C ILE A 345 42.51 15.81 -41.54
N SER A 346 41.63 16.54 -40.86
CA SER A 346 41.99 17.65 -39.97
C SER A 346 41.13 17.65 -38.71
N PHE A 347 41.59 18.29 -37.64
CA PHE A 347 40.86 18.40 -36.37
C PHE A 347 40.41 19.85 -36.19
N VAL A 348 39.11 20.07 -36.16
CA VAL A 348 38.52 21.42 -36.26
C VAL A 348 37.58 21.72 -35.09
N THR A 349 37.47 23.01 -34.75
CA THR A 349 36.55 23.53 -33.74
C THR A 349 35.18 23.86 -34.35
N GLN A 350 34.17 24.06 -33.50
CA GLN A 350 32.86 24.60 -33.92
C GLN A 350 32.99 26.02 -34.50
N GLY A 351 32.22 26.36 -35.54
CA GLY A 351 32.25 27.74 -36.09
C GLY A 351 31.33 28.05 -37.27
N SER A 352 31.11 27.13 -38.21
CA SER A 352 30.21 27.39 -39.35
C SER A 352 29.60 26.15 -39.99
N ASN A 353 30.31 25.00 -40.00
CA ASN A 353 29.70 23.70 -40.33
C ASN A 353 30.59 22.53 -39.83
N PRO A 354 30.15 21.73 -38.85
CA PRO A 354 28.94 21.90 -38.05
C PRO A 354 29.03 23.06 -37.04
N SER A 355 27.88 23.66 -36.73
CA SER A 355 27.75 24.71 -35.71
C SER A 355 27.75 24.18 -34.26
N THR A 356 27.56 22.87 -34.08
CA THR A 356 27.56 22.19 -32.77
C THR A 356 28.35 20.89 -32.83
N ASN A 357 28.99 20.53 -31.72
CA ASN A 357 29.55 19.18 -31.50
C ASN A 357 28.43 18.22 -30.99
N PRO A 358 28.69 16.90 -30.87
CA PRO A 358 27.68 15.92 -30.45
C PRO A 358 27.24 15.99 -28.96
N SER A 359 28.00 16.64 -28.07
CA SER A 359 27.83 16.58 -26.60
C SER A 359 27.70 17.94 -25.89
N GLY A 360 27.86 19.06 -26.58
CA GLY A 360 27.98 20.41 -26.02
C GLY A 360 29.30 20.70 -25.28
N VAL A 361 30.17 19.70 -25.03
CA VAL A 361 31.35 19.83 -24.14
C VAL A 361 32.71 19.65 -24.82
N ASN A 362 32.77 19.09 -26.03
CA ASN A 362 34.02 18.89 -26.79
C ASN A 362 34.50 20.17 -27.51
N SER A 363 35.81 20.39 -27.59
CA SER A 363 36.37 21.57 -28.27
C SER A 363 36.66 21.34 -29.76
N HIS A 364 36.94 20.09 -30.16
CA HIS A 364 37.32 19.72 -31.53
C HIS A 364 36.68 18.37 -31.95
N PHE A 365 36.66 18.10 -33.25
CA PHE A 365 36.23 16.82 -33.85
C PHE A 365 36.99 16.55 -35.16
N VAL A 366 36.90 15.32 -35.67
CA VAL A 366 37.54 14.91 -36.93
C VAL A 366 36.74 15.47 -38.11
N GLN A 367 37.43 16.14 -39.02
CA GLN A 367 36.92 16.52 -40.34
C GLN A 367 37.72 15.80 -41.43
N TYR A 368 37.02 15.22 -42.39
CA TYR A 368 37.60 14.81 -43.66
C TYR A 368 37.11 15.73 -44.78
N LYS A 369 38.05 16.37 -45.48
CA LYS A 369 37.77 17.34 -46.56
C LYS A 369 37.44 16.65 -47.87
N SER A 370 36.20 16.19 -48.01
CA SER A 370 35.74 15.54 -49.24
C SER A 370 35.69 16.51 -50.42
N TYR A 371 35.21 17.73 -50.19
CA TYR A 371 35.15 18.80 -51.18
C TYR A 371 36.48 19.61 -51.19
N ASP A 372 37.53 19.02 -51.77
CA ASP A 372 38.83 19.67 -51.96
C ASP A 372 39.30 19.56 -53.41
N GLY A 373 39.06 20.60 -54.20
CA GLY A 373 39.44 20.64 -55.62
C GLY A 373 40.95 20.70 -55.90
N THR A 374 41.80 20.79 -54.86
CA THR A 374 43.25 20.95 -55.02
C THR A 374 44.06 19.71 -54.66
N ASN A 375 43.47 18.75 -53.93
CA ASN A 375 44.18 17.58 -53.40
C ASN A 375 43.39 16.28 -53.63
N GLY A 376 42.94 16.02 -54.85
CA GLY A 376 42.23 14.79 -55.25
C GLY A 376 40.70 14.93 -55.27
N GLY A 377 40.05 14.22 -56.20
CA GLY A 377 38.60 14.28 -56.46
C GLY A 377 37.83 13.07 -55.95
N ALA A 378 36.74 12.72 -56.64
CA ALA A 378 35.98 11.49 -56.38
C ALA A 378 36.90 10.25 -56.45
N GLY A 379 36.70 9.29 -55.54
CA GLY A 379 37.56 8.12 -55.35
C GLY A 379 38.70 8.33 -54.35
N SER A 380 38.83 9.52 -53.75
CA SER A 380 39.75 9.75 -52.62
C SER A 380 39.38 8.88 -51.42
N GLU A 381 40.36 8.16 -50.87
CA GLU A 381 40.17 7.29 -49.72
C GLU A 381 41.27 7.45 -48.68
N GLU A 382 40.92 7.64 -47.41
CA GLU A 382 41.90 7.77 -46.31
C GLU A 382 41.40 7.07 -45.05
N ARG A 383 42.31 6.37 -44.36
CA ARG A 383 42.02 5.78 -43.05
C ARG A 383 42.44 6.72 -41.94
N LEU A 384 41.55 6.93 -40.97
CA LEU A 384 41.92 7.30 -39.61
C LEU A 384 42.05 6.01 -38.79
N ILE A 385 43.24 5.72 -38.27
CA ILE A 385 43.58 4.45 -37.62
C ILE A 385 43.75 4.69 -36.11
N SER A 386 43.04 3.89 -35.30
CA SER A 386 43.10 3.95 -33.83
C SER A 386 44.47 3.58 -33.28
N ALA A 387 44.72 3.91 -32.02
CA ALA A 387 45.71 3.18 -31.23
C ALA A 387 45.35 1.68 -31.20
N PRO A 388 46.33 0.77 -31.15
CA PRO A 388 46.04 -0.65 -30.99
C PRO A 388 45.35 -0.89 -29.64
N VAL A 389 44.38 -1.81 -29.62
CA VAL A 389 43.70 -2.27 -28.41
C VAL A 389 43.87 -3.77 -28.25
N THR A 390 43.95 -4.27 -27.02
CA THR A 390 43.96 -5.73 -26.76
C THR A 390 42.54 -6.23 -26.52
N THR A 391 42.18 -7.32 -27.18
CA THR A 391 40.88 -8.00 -27.03
C THR A 391 41.06 -9.39 -26.43
N SER A 392 42.21 -9.67 -25.82
CA SER A 392 42.52 -10.95 -25.17
C SER A 392 41.53 -11.24 -24.05
N GLY A 393 40.89 -12.40 -24.08
CA GLY A 393 39.83 -12.77 -23.14
C GLY A 393 38.46 -12.12 -23.42
N ILE A 394 38.31 -11.34 -24.50
CA ILE A 394 37.06 -10.67 -24.88
C ILE A 394 36.43 -11.42 -26.05
N ALA A 395 35.18 -11.89 -25.86
CA ALA A 395 34.47 -12.74 -26.81
C ALA A 395 33.88 -11.99 -28.01
N SER A 396 33.58 -10.70 -27.85
CA SER A 396 33.01 -9.83 -28.89
C SER A 396 33.34 -8.37 -28.57
N VAL A 397 33.51 -7.55 -29.60
CA VAL A 397 34.00 -6.16 -29.48
C VAL A 397 33.08 -5.24 -30.28
N ASP A 398 32.61 -4.17 -29.65
CA ASP A 398 31.83 -3.12 -30.27
C ASP A 398 32.70 -1.88 -30.52
N VAL A 399 32.44 -1.21 -31.65
CA VAL A 399 32.97 0.10 -31.99
C VAL A 399 31.81 1.09 -32.00
N GLU A 400 31.92 2.11 -31.16
CA GLU A 400 31.00 3.24 -31.09
C GLU A 400 31.65 4.50 -31.67
N PHE A 401 30.88 5.32 -32.36
CA PHE A 401 31.31 6.67 -32.77
C PHE A 401 30.11 7.56 -33.06
N TYR A 402 30.31 8.87 -32.96
CA TYR A 402 29.35 9.86 -33.44
C TYR A 402 29.68 10.23 -34.89
N TRP A 403 28.68 10.12 -35.75
CA TRP A 403 28.76 10.39 -37.19
C TRP A 403 27.76 11.47 -37.57
N ARG A 404 28.20 12.50 -38.31
CA ARG A 404 27.30 13.55 -38.78
C ARG A 404 26.70 13.16 -40.13
N ASN A 405 25.39 12.90 -40.13
CA ASN A 405 24.60 12.63 -41.33
C ASN A 405 23.81 13.86 -41.77
N GLU A 406 23.41 13.90 -43.04
CA GLU A 406 22.50 14.93 -43.54
C GLU A 406 21.60 14.46 -44.70
N ASN A 407 20.42 15.08 -44.82
CA ASN A 407 19.55 14.92 -45.98
C ASN A 407 19.65 16.16 -46.88
N ASN A 408 20.73 16.28 -47.64
CA ASN A 408 20.87 17.39 -48.59
C ASN A 408 20.20 17.01 -49.94
N PRO A 409 19.19 17.77 -50.41
CA PRO A 409 18.45 17.47 -51.66
C PRO A 409 19.29 17.65 -52.93
N SER A 410 20.47 18.28 -52.82
CA SER A 410 21.43 18.43 -53.92
C SER A 410 22.06 17.08 -54.32
N PHE A 411 21.94 16.06 -53.46
CA PHE A 411 22.24 14.67 -53.76
C PHE A 411 21.05 14.03 -54.51
N SER A 412 20.80 14.47 -55.74
CA SER A 412 19.75 13.88 -56.59
C SER A 412 20.04 12.40 -56.88
N ALA A 413 19.00 11.58 -56.80
CA ALA A 413 19.01 10.11 -56.83
C ALA A 413 20.17 9.47 -57.62
N GLY A 414 21.25 9.08 -56.92
CA GLY A 414 22.32 8.21 -57.42
C GLY A 414 23.73 8.77 -57.35
N ALA A 415 23.92 10.10 -57.30
CA ALA A 415 25.23 10.69 -57.08
C ALA A 415 25.52 10.74 -55.57
N TYR A 416 26.72 10.39 -55.13
CA TYR A 416 27.18 10.47 -53.72
C TYR A 416 26.65 9.37 -52.76
N LEU A 417 26.14 8.24 -53.26
CA LEU A 417 25.64 7.14 -52.43
C LEU A 417 26.75 6.39 -51.67
N ASN A 418 28.00 6.43 -52.16
CA ASN A 418 29.14 5.81 -51.48
C ASN A 418 29.99 6.82 -50.69
N GLU A 419 29.60 8.10 -50.66
CA GLU A 419 30.18 9.13 -49.81
C GLU A 419 29.96 8.76 -48.32
N GLY A 420 31.01 8.40 -47.59
CA GLY A 420 30.84 7.95 -46.21
C GLY A 420 32.07 7.32 -45.57
N ILE A 421 31.84 6.57 -44.48
CA ILE A 421 32.88 5.85 -43.74
C ILE A 421 32.64 4.34 -43.79
N GLN A 422 33.66 3.58 -44.15
CA GLN A 422 33.71 2.14 -43.93
C GLN A 422 34.56 1.85 -42.69
N VAL A 423 33.97 1.24 -41.66
CA VAL A 423 34.73 0.75 -40.51
C VAL A 423 35.47 -0.52 -40.92
N GLN A 424 36.76 -0.60 -40.57
CA GLN A 424 37.63 -1.73 -40.81
C GLN A 424 38.38 -2.10 -39.52
N TYR A 425 38.84 -3.33 -39.43
CA TYR A 425 39.78 -3.74 -38.39
C TYR A 425 40.97 -4.51 -38.98
N SER A 426 42.05 -4.55 -38.21
CA SER A 426 43.28 -5.29 -38.54
C SER A 426 43.83 -5.97 -37.30
N THR A 427 44.25 -7.22 -37.44
CA THR A 427 44.90 -8.03 -36.40
C THR A 427 46.40 -8.22 -36.65
N ASP A 428 46.93 -7.60 -37.71
CA ASP A 428 48.31 -7.70 -38.17
C ASP A 428 48.99 -6.32 -38.27
N TYR A 429 48.58 -5.40 -37.40
CA TYR A 429 49.10 -4.03 -37.29
C TYR A 429 49.00 -3.21 -38.59
N GLY A 430 47.94 -3.43 -39.36
CA GLY A 430 47.57 -2.65 -40.53
C GLY A 430 48.12 -3.17 -41.85
N ALA A 431 48.75 -4.35 -41.87
CA ALA A 431 49.20 -5.00 -43.10
C ALA A 431 48.02 -5.48 -43.96
N THR A 432 46.97 -5.99 -43.32
CA THR A 432 45.68 -6.32 -43.95
C THR A 432 44.52 -5.68 -43.19
N TRP A 433 43.43 -5.38 -43.91
CA TRP A 433 42.23 -4.72 -43.38
C TRP A 433 40.97 -5.48 -43.77
N ILE A 434 40.10 -5.75 -42.80
CA ILE A 434 38.83 -6.44 -42.97
C ILE A 434 37.69 -5.44 -42.73
N ASN A 435 36.71 -5.38 -43.64
CA ASN A 435 35.52 -4.55 -43.45
C ASN A 435 34.66 -5.09 -42.30
N ALA A 436 34.25 -4.20 -41.40
CA ALA A 436 33.27 -4.46 -40.37
C ALA A 436 31.95 -3.78 -40.79
N GLY A 437 30.92 -4.59 -41.09
CA GLY A 437 29.62 -4.08 -41.53
C GLY A 437 29.62 -3.34 -42.88
N ASN A 438 28.50 -2.67 -43.17
CA ASN A 438 28.31 -1.87 -44.37
C ASN A 438 28.89 -0.45 -44.20
N LEU A 439 29.08 0.25 -45.32
CA LEU A 439 29.43 1.67 -45.35
C LEU A 439 28.36 2.50 -44.60
N PHE A 440 28.81 3.38 -43.70
CA PHE A 440 27.98 4.44 -43.14
C PHE A 440 27.98 5.63 -44.09
N ALA A 441 26.97 5.69 -44.95
CA ALA A 441 26.76 6.81 -45.86
C ALA A 441 26.59 8.13 -45.09
N ARG A 442 27.07 9.23 -45.70
CA ARG A 442 26.88 10.59 -45.21
C ARG A 442 25.44 11.04 -45.40
N HIS A 443 24.88 10.74 -46.58
CA HIS A 443 23.48 11.00 -46.92
C HIS A 443 22.55 10.09 -46.13
N ASP A 444 21.57 10.67 -45.44
CA ASP A 444 20.55 9.94 -44.68
C ASP A 444 19.14 10.43 -45.07
N PRO A 445 18.41 9.70 -45.93
CA PRO A 445 17.09 10.12 -46.42
C PRO A 445 16.01 10.09 -45.34
N THR A 446 16.29 9.54 -44.14
CA THR A 446 15.32 9.49 -43.02
C THR A 446 15.22 10.82 -42.27
N LEU A 447 16.21 11.72 -42.42
CA LEU A 447 16.16 13.06 -41.85
C LEU A 447 15.27 13.98 -42.70
N PRO A 448 14.64 15.03 -42.14
CA PRO A 448 13.97 16.05 -42.94
C PRO A 448 14.91 16.68 -43.98
N VAL A 449 14.39 16.94 -45.19
CA VAL A 449 15.17 17.54 -46.28
C VAL A 449 15.81 18.86 -45.84
N GLY A 450 17.10 19.04 -46.13
CA GLY A 450 17.92 20.19 -45.77
C GLY A 450 18.50 20.16 -44.35
N THR A 451 18.32 19.08 -43.58
CA THR A 451 18.79 18.99 -42.19
C THR A 451 19.98 18.06 -42.02
N ALA A 452 20.78 18.32 -40.98
CA ALA A 452 21.90 17.50 -40.56
C ALA A 452 21.85 17.20 -39.06
N LYS A 453 22.33 16.02 -38.66
CA LYS A 453 22.30 15.58 -37.27
C LYS A 453 23.52 14.71 -36.94
N TRP A 454 24.05 14.90 -35.73
CA TRP A 454 24.98 13.94 -35.12
C TRP A 454 24.21 12.70 -34.67
N ASN A 455 24.59 11.54 -35.19
CA ASN A 455 24.02 10.25 -34.82
C ASN A 455 25.08 9.37 -34.17
N ARG A 456 24.74 8.77 -33.03
CA ARG A 456 25.53 7.70 -32.42
C ARG A 456 25.41 6.45 -33.28
N LYS A 457 26.54 5.86 -33.67
CA LYS A 457 26.63 4.60 -34.42
C LYS A 457 27.36 3.57 -33.55
N ILE A 458 26.84 2.35 -33.50
CA ILE A 458 27.45 1.21 -32.83
C ILE A 458 27.55 0.09 -33.86
N LEU A 459 28.71 -0.56 -33.93
CA LEU A 459 29.00 -1.66 -34.81
C LEU A 459 29.79 -2.73 -34.08
N THR A 460 29.28 -3.96 -34.05
CA THR A 460 30.05 -5.12 -33.57
C THR A 460 31.05 -5.56 -34.63
N LEU A 461 32.32 -5.72 -34.24
CA LEU A 461 33.35 -6.24 -35.11
C LEU A 461 33.13 -7.73 -35.41
N PRO A 462 33.48 -8.20 -36.62
CA PRO A 462 33.47 -9.63 -36.92
C PRO A 462 34.29 -10.45 -35.93
N SER A 463 33.94 -11.73 -35.74
CA SER A 463 34.53 -12.62 -34.72
C SER A 463 36.05 -12.77 -34.79
N GLY A 464 36.68 -12.50 -35.93
CA GLY A 464 38.15 -12.46 -36.07
C GLY A 464 38.83 -11.40 -35.17
N ALA A 465 38.12 -10.36 -34.74
CA ALA A 465 38.61 -9.35 -33.81
C ALA A 465 38.60 -9.79 -32.34
N ALA A 466 37.92 -10.89 -32.00
CA ALA A 466 37.83 -11.41 -30.64
C ALA A 466 39.12 -12.13 -30.21
N ASN A 467 39.44 -12.08 -28.92
CA ASN A 467 40.57 -12.78 -28.32
C ASN A 467 41.94 -12.53 -29.00
N GLN A 468 42.19 -11.30 -29.47
CA GLN A 468 43.43 -10.92 -30.14
C GLN A 468 44.36 -10.15 -29.19
N PRO A 469 45.69 -10.32 -29.31
CA PRO A 469 46.66 -9.56 -28.53
C PRO A 469 46.72 -8.08 -28.93
N ALA A 470 46.35 -7.76 -30.17
CA ALA A 470 46.25 -6.39 -30.68
C ALA A 470 45.26 -6.33 -31.85
N VAL A 471 44.39 -5.31 -31.83
CA VAL A 471 43.45 -4.96 -32.88
C VAL A 471 43.59 -3.47 -33.16
N LEU A 472 43.70 -3.10 -34.43
CA LEU A 472 43.51 -1.71 -34.88
C LEU A 472 42.12 -1.56 -35.47
N VAL A 473 41.43 -0.47 -35.15
CA VAL A 473 40.17 -0.08 -35.79
C VAL A 473 40.45 1.13 -36.68
N ALA A 474 39.98 1.07 -37.91
CA ALA A 474 40.12 2.19 -38.85
C ALA A 474 38.77 2.65 -39.37
N PHE A 475 38.65 3.97 -39.54
CA PHE A 475 37.56 4.63 -40.23
C PHE A 475 38.07 5.03 -41.60
N LYS A 476 37.76 4.23 -42.63
CA LYS A 476 38.14 4.52 -44.01
C LYS A 476 37.10 5.47 -44.62
N PHE A 477 37.45 6.74 -44.76
CA PHE A 477 36.65 7.72 -45.48
C PHE A 477 36.71 7.43 -46.97
N HIS A 478 35.56 7.50 -47.64
CA HIS A 478 35.42 7.41 -49.09
C HIS A 478 34.74 8.66 -49.61
N SER A 479 35.41 9.39 -50.51
CA SER A 479 34.93 10.62 -51.11
C SER A 479 34.36 10.35 -52.50
N GLU A 480 33.14 10.82 -52.76
CA GLU A 480 32.61 10.98 -54.12
C GLU A 480 32.63 12.46 -54.53
N PHE A 481 33.46 13.28 -53.86
CA PHE A 481 33.57 14.74 -54.02
C PHE A 481 32.33 15.52 -53.54
N GLY A 482 31.60 15.00 -52.55
CA GLY A 482 30.51 15.68 -51.84
C GLY A 482 31.00 16.56 -50.68
N ASP A 483 30.09 17.03 -49.80
CA ASP A 483 30.52 17.90 -48.69
C ASP A 483 31.36 17.16 -47.64
N ASN A 484 32.06 17.94 -46.82
CA ASN A 484 32.96 17.43 -45.79
C ASN A 484 32.26 16.47 -44.80
N MET A 485 33.03 15.49 -44.34
CA MET A 485 32.59 14.42 -43.46
C MET A 485 33.11 14.64 -42.04
N PHE A 486 32.31 14.30 -41.03
CA PHE A 486 32.64 14.61 -39.64
C PHE A 486 32.36 13.44 -38.70
N LEU A 487 33.34 13.14 -37.84
CA LEU A 487 33.30 12.07 -36.86
C LEU A 487 33.83 12.57 -35.51
N ASP A 488 33.26 12.08 -34.42
CA ASP A 488 33.73 12.38 -33.06
C ASP A 488 33.45 11.22 -32.10
N LEU A 489 34.02 11.28 -30.89
CA LEU A 489 33.76 10.38 -29.76
C LEU A 489 33.82 8.89 -30.15
N VAL A 490 34.98 8.43 -30.60
CA VAL A 490 35.19 7.00 -30.89
C VAL A 490 35.37 6.23 -29.59
N GLY A 491 34.59 5.17 -29.39
CA GLY A 491 34.73 4.18 -28.35
C GLY A 491 34.98 2.79 -28.94
N ILE A 492 35.81 1.99 -28.28
CA ILE A 492 35.99 0.56 -28.54
C ILE A 492 35.81 -0.14 -27.20
N GLU A 493 34.89 -1.10 -27.12
CA GLU A 493 34.55 -1.77 -25.87
C GLU A 493 34.19 -3.24 -26.10
N ALA A 494 34.21 -4.04 -25.02
CA ALA A 494 33.68 -5.39 -25.11
C ALA A 494 32.17 -5.30 -25.38
N THR A 495 31.65 -6.04 -26.36
CA THR A 495 30.21 -6.15 -26.57
C THR A 495 29.59 -6.63 -25.26
N PRO A 496 28.64 -5.88 -24.66
CA PRO A 496 28.03 -6.28 -23.40
C PRO A 496 27.40 -7.67 -23.52
N GLY A 497 27.86 -8.63 -22.73
CA GLY A 497 27.33 -10.00 -22.74
C GLY A 497 25.86 -10.08 -22.33
N CYS A 498 25.34 -9.02 -21.69
CA CYS A 498 23.94 -8.83 -21.36
C CYS A 498 23.64 -7.35 -21.11
N TYR A 499 22.57 -6.83 -21.73
CA TYR A 499 22.22 -5.41 -21.63
C TYR A 499 21.41 -5.11 -20.38
N THR A 500 21.64 -3.93 -19.80
CA THR A 500 20.97 -3.49 -18.58
C THR A 500 19.55 -3.00 -18.87
N PRO A 501 18.52 -3.53 -18.19
CA PRO A 501 17.17 -2.98 -18.22
C PRO A 501 17.11 -1.57 -17.62
N THR A 502 16.19 -0.73 -18.10
CA THR A 502 16.01 0.64 -17.59
C THR A 502 14.80 0.69 -16.66
N MET A 503 15.01 1.07 -15.40
CA MET A 503 13.91 1.21 -14.43
C MET A 503 12.90 2.28 -14.87
N GLU A 504 11.63 2.00 -14.62
CA GLU A 504 10.52 2.92 -14.80
C GLU A 504 9.91 3.30 -13.44
N ALA A 505 8.89 4.16 -13.47
CA ALA A 505 8.18 4.56 -12.26
C ALA A 505 7.58 3.33 -11.55
N VAL A 506 7.80 3.26 -10.23
CA VAL A 506 7.17 2.25 -9.37
C VAL A 506 5.68 2.56 -9.31
N SER A 507 4.86 1.51 -9.41
CA SER A 507 3.40 1.60 -9.45
C SER A 507 2.78 0.66 -8.43
N ASN A 508 1.45 0.72 -8.26
CA ASN A 508 0.71 -0.17 -7.35
C ASN A 508 1.33 -0.26 -5.94
N ILE A 509 1.81 0.89 -5.43
CA ILE A 509 2.40 0.97 -4.10
C ILE A 509 1.27 0.78 -3.09
N VAL A 510 1.36 -0.30 -2.31
CA VAL A 510 0.42 -0.64 -1.24
C VAL A 510 1.17 -0.67 0.09
N HIS A 511 0.47 -1.01 1.17
CA HIS A 511 1.03 -0.94 2.51
C HIS A 511 2.13 -1.98 2.77
N ASN A 512 2.10 -3.11 2.06
CA ASN A 512 3.06 -4.21 2.23
C ASN A 512 3.72 -4.63 0.91
N GLY A 513 3.72 -3.77 -0.11
CA GLY A 513 4.19 -4.14 -1.43
C GLY A 513 4.19 -3.01 -2.44
N ALA A 514 4.77 -3.28 -3.61
CA ALA A 514 4.76 -2.38 -4.76
C ALA A 514 5.09 -3.16 -6.04
N ARG A 515 4.68 -2.63 -7.20
CA ARG A 515 5.11 -3.11 -8.51
C ARG A 515 6.27 -2.28 -9.03
N ILE A 516 7.42 -2.90 -9.20
CA ILE A 516 8.53 -2.30 -9.93
C ILE A 516 8.43 -2.64 -11.42
N ASN A 517 8.69 -1.66 -12.28
CA ASN A 517 8.59 -1.78 -13.73
C ASN A 517 9.91 -1.40 -14.38
N TRP A 518 10.22 -1.96 -15.54
CA TRP A 518 11.37 -1.59 -16.36
C TRP A 518 11.08 -1.78 -17.84
N SER A 519 11.80 -1.05 -18.69
CA SER A 519 11.83 -1.34 -20.13
C SER A 519 12.90 -2.37 -20.43
N ALA A 520 12.53 -3.33 -21.29
CA ALA A 520 13.46 -4.35 -21.76
C ALA A 520 14.56 -3.69 -22.62
N PRO A 521 15.82 -4.12 -22.48
CA PRO A 521 16.90 -3.60 -23.31
C PRO A 521 16.77 -4.08 -24.77
N ALA A 522 17.50 -3.45 -25.69
CA ALA A 522 17.45 -3.73 -27.13
C ALA A 522 17.74 -5.21 -27.48
N GLN A 523 18.61 -5.87 -26.72
CA GLN A 523 18.77 -7.32 -26.76
C GLN A 523 18.14 -7.92 -25.50
N LEU A 524 17.13 -8.78 -25.70
CA LEU A 524 16.36 -9.37 -24.60
C LEU A 524 17.20 -10.38 -23.79
N PRO A 525 17.25 -10.25 -22.45
CA PRO A 525 17.83 -11.27 -21.59
C PRO A 525 16.91 -12.50 -21.48
N LEU A 526 17.44 -13.64 -21.04
CA LEU A 526 16.65 -14.87 -20.83
C LEU A 526 15.64 -14.69 -19.70
N ASN A 527 16.05 -13.99 -18.63
CA ASN A 527 15.22 -13.58 -17.52
C ASN A 527 15.86 -12.40 -16.78
N TYR A 528 15.17 -11.86 -15.79
CA TYR A 528 15.63 -10.78 -14.94
C TYR A 528 15.84 -11.25 -13.50
N GLU A 529 16.69 -10.50 -12.80
CA GLU A 529 16.90 -10.61 -11.36
C GLU A 529 16.60 -9.26 -10.71
N VAL A 530 15.95 -9.29 -9.56
CA VAL A 530 15.56 -8.11 -8.79
C VAL A 530 16.26 -8.13 -7.43
N TYR A 531 16.70 -6.96 -6.99
CA TYR A 531 17.19 -6.72 -5.64
C TYR A 531 16.47 -5.51 -5.05
N TYR A 532 16.05 -5.58 -3.79
CA TYR A 532 15.47 -4.44 -3.08
C TYR A 532 15.93 -4.38 -1.63
N SER A 533 16.07 -3.17 -1.09
CA SER A 533 16.59 -2.90 0.26
C SER A 533 16.05 -1.58 0.82
N THR A 534 16.07 -1.40 2.13
CA THR A 534 15.78 -0.12 2.80
C THR A 534 16.97 0.84 2.80
N SER A 535 18.16 0.37 2.40
CA SER A 535 19.35 1.21 2.18
C SER A 535 19.52 1.55 0.71
N ASN A 536 19.85 2.81 0.40
CA ASN A 536 20.18 3.25 -0.96
C ASN A 536 21.64 2.89 -1.35
N THR A 537 22.08 1.68 -1.02
CA THR A 537 23.40 1.18 -1.40
C THR A 537 23.26 0.35 -2.66
N ALA A 538 23.85 0.80 -3.77
CA ALA A 538 23.77 0.10 -5.05
C ALA A 538 24.33 -1.33 -4.94
N PRO A 539 23.60 -2.35 -5.44
CA PRO A 539 24.07 -3.73 -5.42
C PRO A 539 25.28 -3.94 -6.33
N THR A 540 26.18 -4.84 -5.93
CA THR A 540 27.36 -5.23 -6.71
C THR A 540 27.06 -6.46 -7.57
N ALA A 541 27.98 -6.86 -8.46
CA ALA A 541 27.84 -8.09 -9.25
C ALA A 541 27.62 -9.33 -8.36
N SER A 542 28.21 -9.35 -7.15
CA SER A 542 28.14 -10.44 -6.17
C SER A 542 26.89 -10.41 -5.27
N THR A 543 26.10 -9.33 -5.30
CA THR A 543 24.90 -9.22 -4.48
C THR A 543 23.89 -10.31 -4.87
N VAL A 544 23.42 -11.05 -3.86
CA VAL A 544 22.37 -12.07 -4.01
C VAL A 544 21.05 -11.37 -4.30
N PRO A 545 20.37 -11.68 -5.43
CA PRO A 545 19.07 -11.11 -5.74
C PRO A 545 18.00 -11.50 -4.71
N THR A 546 17.02 -10.62 -4.46
CA THR A 546 15.80 -11.00 -3.72
C THR A 546 14.83 -11.82 -4.56
N ALA A 547 14.89 -11.69 -5.89
CA ALA A 547 14.12 -12.54 -6.82
C ALA A 547 14.88 -12.81 -8.13
N THR A 548 14.63 -13.98 -8.73
CA THR A 548 15.31 -14.47 -9.94
C THR A 548 14.34 -15.15 -10.89
N GLY A 549 14.72 -15.30 -12.17
CA GLY A 549 13.92 -16.08 -13.14
C GLY A 549 12.68 -15.34 -13.65
N ILE A 550 12.66 -14.01 -13.51
CA ILE A 550 11.51 -13.17 -13.88
C ILE A 550 11.52 -12.98 -15.40
N THR A 551 10.43 -13.31 -16.08
CA THR A 551 10.33 -13.19 -17.55
C THR A 551 9.53 -11.96 -18.01
N ASN A 552 8.72 -11.38 -17.12
CA ASN A 552 7.99 -10.15 -17.38
C ASN A 552 8.90 -8.93 -17.21
N SER A 553 8.48 -7.79 -17.76
CA SER A 553 9.15 -6.49 -17.55
C SER A 553 8.69 -5.76 -16.28
N TYR A 554 8.19 -6.52 -15.29
CA TYR A 554 7.78 -6.02 -13.99
C TYR A 554 7.92 -7.13 -12.93
N TYR A 555 7.96 -6.71 -11.66
CA TYR A 555 7.92 -7.62 -10.51
C TYR A 555 7.09 -7.02 -9.37
N ASP A 556 6.15 -7.82 -8.86
CA ASP A 556 5.32 -7.47 -7.71
C ASP A 556 6.03 -7.90 -6.42
N ILE A 557 6.49 -6.92 -5.64
CA ILE A 557 7.12 -7.15 -4.36
C ILE A 557 6.03 -7.19 -3.28
N SER A 558 6.04 -8.22 -2.44
CA SER A 558 5.11 -8.40 -1.32
C SER A 558 5.85 -8.61 0.00
N GLY A 559 5.17 -8.42 1.14
CA GLY A 559 5.73 -8.66 2.47
C GLY A 559 6.67 -7.55 2.97
N LEU A 560 6.56 -6.36 2.41
CA LEU A 560 7.34 -5.20 2.83
C LEU A 560 6.79 -4.60 4.13
N ALA A 561 7.68 -4.05 4.96
CA ALA A 561 7.29 -3.24 6.12
C ALA A 561 6.58 -1.95 5.66
N THR A 562 5.53 -1.55 6.38
CA THR A 562 4.69 -0.40 6.04
C THR A 562 5.39 0.94 6.33
N SER A 563 4.98 2.03 5.66
CA SER A 563 5.58 3.36 5.83
C SER A 563 7.12 3.38 5.73
N THR A 564 7.69 2.45 4.95
CA THR A 564 9.14 2.26 4.83
C THR A 564 9.58 2.56 3.40
N THR A 565 10.66 3.33 3.28
CA THR A 565 11.29 3.61 1.98
C THR A 565 12.16 2.44 1.56
N TYR A 566 11.94 1.96 0.34
CA TYR A 566 12.71 0.93 -0.34
C TYR A 566 13.35 1.47 -1.60
N TYR A 567 14.50 0.90 -1.92
CA TYR A 567 15.24 1.08 -3.16
C TYR A 567 15.28 -0.26 -3.87
N ALA A 568 14.95 -0.28 -5.16
CA ALA A 568 14.91 -1.48 -5.99
C ALA A 568 15.75 -1.33 -7.25
N TRP A 569 16.36 -2.44 -7.66
CA TRP A 569 17.21 -2.56 -8.83
C TRP A 569 16.85 -3.83 -9.60
N VAL A 570 17.05 -3.80 -10.91
CA VAL A 570 16.86 -4.94 -11.79
C VAL A 570 18.07 -5.12 -12.71
N ARG A 571 18.42 -6.37 -13.03
CA ARG A 571 19.45 -6.69 -14.03
C ARG A 571 18.97 -7.79 -14.97
N GLY A 572 19.47 -7.79 -16.20
CA GLY A 572 19.27 -8.85 -17.17
C GLY A 572 20.18 -10.04 -16.87
N ASN A 573 19.66 -11.25 -17.02
CA ASN A 573 20.41 -12.50 -16.97
C ASN A 573 20.30 -13.18 -18.35
N CYS A 574 21.40 -13.18 -19.09
CA CYS A 574 21.47 -13.74 -20.44
C CYS A 574 22.01 -15.19 -20.45
N GLY A 575 22.14 -15.81 -19.28
CA GLY A 575 22.61 -17.19 -19.14
C GLY A 575 24.12 -17.30 -19.37
N GLY A 576 24.53 -18.10 -20.36
CA GLY A 576 25.94 -18.40 -20.64
C GLY A 576 26.79 -17.18 -21.03
N THR A 577 26.16 -16.09 -21.49
CA THR A 577 26.83 -14.82 -21.84
C THR A 577 26.92 -13.85 -20.64
N GLY A 578 26.47 -14.28 -19.45
CA GLY A 578 26.59 -13.52 -18.21
C GLY A 578 25.35 -12.69 -17.86
N LYS A 579 25.54 -11.78 -16.91
CA LYS A 579 24.50 -10.87 -16.38
C LYS A 579 24.87 -9.43 -16.69
N SER A 580 23.88 -8.56 -16.84
CA SER A 580 24.12 -7.13 -16.98
C SER A 580 24.59 -6.54 -15.64
N VAL A 581 25.10 -5.31 -15.67
CA VAL A 581 25.17 -4.51 -14.43
C VAL A 581 23.74 -4.27 -13.91
N TRP A 582 23.61 -3.94 -12.62
CA TRP A 582 22.33 -3.53 -12.06
C TRP A 582 21.91 -2.16 -12.63
N SER A 583 20.59 -1.97 -12.78
CA SER A 583 20.00 -0.71 -13.23
C SER A 583 20.33 0.47 -12.30
N ALA A 584 19.87 1.68 -12.62
CA ALA A 584 19.72 2.73 -11.60
C ALA A 584 18.68 2.31 -10.55
N ALA A 585 18.76 2.88 -9.34
CA ALA A 585 17.80 2.62 -8.27
C ALA A 585 16.45 3.27 -8.60
N ALA A 586 15.35 2.54 -8.42
CA ALA A 586 14.04 3.16 -8.22
C ALA A 586 13.74 3.20 -6.72
N SER A 587 13.26 4.34 -6.22
CA SER A 587 12.84 4.49 -4.83
C SER A 587 11.33 4.59 -4.71
N PHE A 588 10.76 3.95 -3.69
CA PHE A 588 9.36 4.08 -3.33
C PHE A 588 9.17 3.94 -1.82
N THR A 589 8.11 4.50 -1.27
CA THR A 589 7.75 4.35 0.13
C THR A 589 6.42 3.62 0.19
N THR A 590 6.39 2.44 0.82
CA THR A 590 5.14 1.68 1.03
C THR A 590 4.14 2.52 1.80
N LEU A 591 2.85 2.36 1.52
CA LEU A 591 1.80 3.04 2.27
C LEU A 591 1.78 2.56 3.74
N CYS A 592 1.07 3.28 4.59
CA CYS A 592 0.78 2.76 5.92
C CYS A 592 -0.23 1.62 5.87
N SER A 593 -0.14 0.68 6.81
CA SER A 593 -1.18 -0.34 6.96
C SER A 593 -2.51 0.34 7.23
N PRO A 594 -3.59 -0.02 6.50
CA PRO A 594 -4.90 0.52 6.83
C PRO A 594 -5.33 0.00 8.20
N VAL A 595 -6.12 0.81 8.90
CA VAL A 595 -6.72 0.42 10.18
C VAL A 595 -8.13 -0.14 9.96
N SER A 596 -8.59 -0.97 10.88
CA SER A 596 -9.99 -1.42 10.92
C SER A 596 -10.84 -0.45 11.74
N VAL A 597 -12.15 -0.51 11.53
CA VAL A 597 -13.15 0.15 12.39
C VAL A 597 -13.31 -0.66 13.69
N PRO A 598 -13.40 -0.05 14.89
CA PRO A 598 -13.49 1.40 15.16
C PRO A 598 -12.16 2.14 14.97
N TYR A 599 -12.24 3.34 14.41
CA TYR A 599 -11.13 4.26 14.23
C TYR A 599 -11.33 5.52 15.08
N LEU A 600 -10.27 6.02 15.71
CA LEU A 600 -10.26 7.28 16.45
C LEU A 600 -8.95 8.03 16.18
N GLU A 601 -9.04 9.30 15.86
CA GLU A 601 -7.93 10.26 15.80
C GLU A 601 -8.32 11.52 16.56
N ASN A 602 -7.66 11.73 17.70
CA ASN A 602 -7.87 12.85 18.62
C ASN A 602 -6.62 13.73 18.78
N PHE A 603 -5.60 13.52 17.93
CA PHE A 603 -4.38 14.33 17.85
C PHE A 603 -3.49 14.40 19.11
N ASP A 604 -3.87 13.78 20.23
CA ASP A 604 -3.16 13.89 21.51
C ASP A 604 -1.75 13.30 21.49
N ALA A 605 -1.50 12.30 20.64
CA ALA A 605 -0.21 11.60 20.55
C ALA A 605 0.88 12.38 19.78
N VAL A 606 0.53 13.46 19.10
CA VAL A 606 1.46 14.17 18.19
C VAL A 606 2.38 15.13 18.93
N THR A 607 3.54 15.43 18.32
CA THR A 607 4.40 16.53 18.73
C THR A 607 4.08 17.73 17.86
N LEU A 608 3.58 18.82 18.45
CA LEU A 608 3.18 20.02 17.71
C LEU A 608 4.38 20.61 16.94
N PRO A 609 4.22 21.10 15.69
CA PRO A 609 3.00 21.17 14.89
C PRO A 609 2.81 19.97 13.91
N ALA A 610 3.45 18.84 14.16
CA ALA A 610 3.43 17.70 13.25
C ALA A 610 2.06 17.00 13.22
N LEU A 611 1.70 16.49 12.05
CA LEU A 611 0.51 15.65 11.89
C LEU A 611 0.75 14.23 12.44
N PRO A 612 -0.29 13.49 12.84
CA PRO A 612 -0.18 12.08 13.17
C PRO A 612 0.44 11.28 12.01
N THR A 613 1.25 10.28 12.32
CA THR A 613 1.82 9.38 11.31
C THR A 613 0.69 8.81 10.43
N CYS A 614 0.95 8.69 9.13
CA CYS A 614 -0.02 8.17 8.15
C CYS A 614 -1.23 9.06 7.85
N THR A 615 -1.33 10.26 8.43
CA THR A 615 -2.22 11.32 7.95
C THR A 615 -1.45 12.25 7.01
N ALA A 616 -2.16 13.05 6.22
CA ALA A 616 -1.53 13.98 5.29
C ALA A 616 -2.33 15.27 5.18
N ARG A 617 -1.67 16.32 4.68
CA ARG A 617 -2.31 17.57 4.29
C ARG A 617 -1.85 18.01 2.92
N GLU A 618 -2.63 18.84 2.27
CA GLU A 618 -2.31 19.44 0.98
C GLU A 618 -2.63 20.94 1.03
N ASP A 619 -1.61 21.78 0.85
CA ASP A 619 -1.71 23.22 0.67
C ASP A 619 -1.85 23.51 -0.84
N VAL A 620 -3.09 23.54 -1.32
CA VAL A 620 -3.39 23.50 -2.77
C VAL A 620 -3.15 24.86 -3.41
N ASN A 621 -3.45 25.95 -2.69
CA ASN A 621 -3.24 27.31 -3.19
C ASN A 621 -1.80 27.83 -2.92
N SER A 622 -0.99 27.08 -2.17
CA SER A 622 0.40 27.41 -1.82
C SER A 622 0.54 28.77 -1.15
N ASP A 623 -0.44 29.15 -0.33
CA ASP A 623 -0.46 30.43 0.38
C ASP A 623 0.22 30.40 1.76
N GLY A 624 0.67 29.22 2.20
CA GLY A 624 1.36 28.98 3.47
C GLY A 624 0.43 28.80 4.68
N SER A 625 -0.88 28.97 4.51
CA SER A 625 -1.92 28.71 5.50
C SER A 625 -2.52 27.32 5.29
N THR A 626 -2.23 26.37 6.17
CA THR A 626 -2.73 24.99 6.03
C THR A 626 -3.01 24.34 7.38
N TRP A 627 -3.58 23.13 7.35
CA TRP A 627 -3.92 22.35 8.53
C TRP A 627 -2.67 22.00 9.36
N THR A 628 -2.71 22.34 10.64
CA THR A 628 -1.62 22.11 11.59
C THR A 628 -2.17 21.70 12.95
N THR A 629 -1.44 20.88 13.69
CA THR A 629 -1.84 20.55 15.06
C THR A 629 -1.44 21.68 16.00
N VAL A 630 -2.33 22.04 16.92
CA VAL A 630 -2.09 23.06 17.96
C VAL A 630 -2.57 22.57 19.32
N THR A 631 -2.18 23.27 20.39
CA THR A 631 -2.82 23.10 21.69
C THR A 631 -4.30 23.45 21.57
N ALA A 632 -5.18 22.58 22.10
CA ALA A 632 -6.62 22.75 22.00
C ALA A 632 -7.08 24.14 22.49
N PRO A 633 -7.83 24.92 21.69
CA PRO A 633 -8.45 26.16 22.14
C PRO A 633 -9.64 25.88 23.06
N THR A 634 -10.18 26.94 23.69
CA THR A 634 -11.29 26.85 24.64
C THR A 634 -12.44 25.97 24.13
N GLY A 635 -12.78 24.95 24.92
CA GLY A 635 -13.84 23.97 24.66
C GLY A 635 -13.33 22.64 24.09
N PHE A 636 -12.20 22.63 23.39
CA PHE A 636 -11.54 21.39 22.97
C PHE A 636 -10.62 20.92 24.11
N SER A 637 -10.20 19.66 24.08
CA SER A 637 -9.33 19.08 25.11
C SER A 637 -8.05 18.55 24.48
N GLY A 638 -6.91 18.70 25.15
CA GLY A 638 -5.65 18.15 24.67
C GLY A 638 -5.07 18.91 23.48
N LYS A 639 -5.05 18.29 22.29
CA LYS A 639 -4.56 18.88 21.03
C LYS A 639 -5.62 18.76 19.96
N THR A 640 -5.68 19.73 19.05
CA THR A 640 -6.65 19.74 17.94
C THR A 640 -5.94 20.02 16.63
N LEU A 641 -6.58 19.69 15.51
CA LEU A 641 -6.16 20.14 14.19
C LEU A 641 -6.81 21.49 13.89
N GLN A 642 -6.00 22.48 13.54
CA GLN A 642 -6.45 23.84 13.24
C GLN A 642 -6.02 24.25 11.84
N TYR A 643 -6.93 24.89 11.12
CA TYR A 643 -6.63 25.68 9.93
C TYR A 643 -6.51 27.15 10.31
N SER A 644 -5.41 27.80 9.94
CA SER A 644 -5.18 29.23 10.16
C SER A 644 -5.57 30.03 8.91
N TYR A 645 -6.47 31.00 9.04
CA TYR A 645 -6.87 31.86 7.93
C TYR A 645 -5.69 32.56 7.24
N ASN A 646 -5.84 32.82 5.95
CA ASN A 646 -5.00 33.74 5.19
C ASN A 646 -5.76 35.07 5.03
N VAL A 647 -5.06 36.20 5.17
CA VAL A 647 -5.67 37.54 5.07
C VAL A 647 -6.05 37.94 3.65
N ILE A 648 -5.42 37.34 2.63
CA ILE A 648 -5.60 37.71 1.21
C ILE A 648 -6.33 36.60 0.46
N ASN A 649 -5.91 35.35 0.66
CA ASN A 649 -6.41 34.22 -0.10
C ASN A 649 -7.54 33.51 0.66
N ALA A 650 -8.53 33.02 -0.09
CA ALA A 650 -9.51 32.10 0.46
C ALA A 650 -8.84 30.72 0.67
N SER A 651 -9.26 30.02 1.72
CA SER A 651 -8.71 28.69 2.02
C SER A 651 -9.04 27.69 0.92
N ASN A 652 -8.12 26.74 0.68
CA ASN A 652 -8.33 25.73 -0.36
C ASN A 652 -7.65 24.39 -0.02
N ASP A 653 -7.59 24.03 1.27
CA ASP A 653 -6.60 23.07 1.73
C ASP A 653 -7.24 21.88 2.43
N TRP A 654 -6.55 20.75 2.34
CA TRP A 654 -7.10 19.46 2.72
C TRP A 654 -6.32 18.84 3.87
N PHE A 655 -7.04 18.20 4.77
CA PHE A 655 -6.50 17.21 5.69
C PHE A 655 -7.10 15.84 5.35
N TYR A 656 -6.28 14.80 5.39
CA TYR A 656 -6.69 13.42 5.12
C TYR A 656 -6.36 12.54 6.31
N THR A 657 -7.33 11.74 6.75
CA THR A 657 -7.08 10.66 7.73
C THR A 657 -6.08 9.65 7.18
N ARG A 658 -5.64 8.69 8.02
CA ARG A 658 -5.02 7.46 7.51
C ARG A 658 -6.02 6.60 6.74
N GLY A 659 -5.52 5.59 6.04
CA GLY A 659 -6.37 4.63 5.32
C GLY A 659 -7.15 3.74 6.29
N ILE A 660 -8.45 3.59 6.05
CA ILE A 660 -9.37 2.82 6.88
C ILE A 660 -10.02 1.74 5.99
N SER A 661 -9.99 0.48 6.43
CA SER A 661 -10.59 -0.63 5.70
C SER A 661 -12.11 -0.63 5.90
N LEU A 662 -12.87 -0.43 4.82
CA LEU A 662 -14.33 -0.44 4.82
C LEU A 662 -14.87 -1.54 3.89
N THR A 663 -16.04 -2.06 4.23
CA THR A 663 -16.73 -3.14 3.50
C THR A 663 -17.92 -2.58 2.71
N ALA A 664 -18.04 -2.98 1.43
CA ALA A 664 -19.15 -2.59 0.57
C ALA A 664 -20.50 -2.82 1.25
N GLY A 665 -21.39 -1.84 1.17
CA GLY A 665 -22.77 -1.93 1.70
C GLY A 665 -22.88 -1.93 3.23
N THR A 666 -21.76 -1.91 3.98
CA THR A 666 -21.79 -1.72 5.43
C THR A 666 -21.97 -0.23 5.73
N SER A 667 -22.97 0.12 6.54
CA SER A 667 -23.14 1.51 6.99
C SER A 667 -22.14 1.83 8.10
N TYR A 668 -21.50 2.99 8.00
CA TYR A 668 -20.56 3.52 8.98
C TYR A 668 -21.01 4.90 9.47
N THR A 669 -20.77 5.17 10.74
CA THR A 669 -21.05 6.46 11.38
C THR A 669 -19.73 7.18 11.67
N LEU A 670 -19.50 8.30 10.98
CA LEU A 670 -18.40 9.24 11.19
C LEU A 670 -18.85 10.33 12.16
N THR A 671 -18.15 10.48 13.29
CA THR A 671 -18.33 11.58 14.23
C THR A 671 -17.06 12.39 14.39
N PHE A 672 -17.16 13.70 14.56
CA PHE A 672 -16.02 14.56 14.88
C PHE A 672 -16.50 15.84 15.55
N LYS A 673 -15.63 16.49 16.31
CA LYS A 673 -15.86 17.83 16.85
C LYS A 673 -15.28 18.88 15.91
N TYR A 674 -16.01 19.95 15.69
CA TYR A 674 -15.54 21.07 14.88
C TYR A 674 -16.06 22.39 15.43
N GLY A 675 -15.35 23.47 15.13
CA GLY A 675 -15.82 24.80 15.52
C GLY A 675 -14.82 25.88 15.19
N ASN A 676 -15.31 27.11 15.29
CA ASN A 676 -14.48 28.29 15.24
C ASN A 676 -14.55 29.02 16.59
N ASN A 677 -13.57 29.88 16.87
CA ASN A 677 -13.53 30.63 18.12
C ASN A 677 -13.94 32.11 17.91
N SER A 678 -14.86 32.35 16.96
CA SER A 678 -15.38 33.68 16.60
C SER A 678 -16.88 33.61 16.32
N THR A 679 -17.62 34.63 16.74
CA THR A 679 -19.05 34.79 16.39
C THR A 679 -19.28 35.71 15.19
N LEU A 680 -18.22 36.36 14.69
CA LEU A 680 -18.29 37.36 13.62
C LEU A 680 -17.77 36.84 12.27
N ASN A 681 -16.84 35.90 12.29
CA ASN A 681 -16.18 35.36 11.10
C ASN A 681 -16.68 33.93 10.89
N ALA A 682 -17.09 33.59 9.68
CA ALA A 682 -17.67 32.28 9.38
C ALA A 682 -16.68 31.41 8.62
N GLU A 683 -16.33 30.26 9.19
CA GLU A 683 -15.54 29.23 8.53
C GLU A 683 -16.43 28.28 7.71
N LYS A 684 -15.83 27.61 6.72
CA LYS A 684 -16.51 26.65 5.84
C LYS A 684 -15.67 25.39 5.66
N MET A 685 -16.33 24.23 5.76
CA MET A 685 -15.66 22.94 5.64
C MET A 685 -16.53 21.91 4.91
N LYS A 686 -15.94 21.12 4.01
CA LYS A 686 -16.57 19.93 3.43
C LYS A 686 -15.87 18.67 3.90
N VAL A 687 -16.64 17.60 4.05
CA VAL A 687 -16.13 16.27 4.39
C VAL A 687 -16.36 15.34 3.21
N TYR A 688 -15.30 14.65 2.78
CA TYR A 688 -15.30 13.74 1.65
C TYR A 688 -14.82 12.34 2.04
N LEU A 689 -15.21 11.37 1.22
CA LEU A 689 -14.65 10.02 1.19
C LEU A 689 -13.88 9.84 -0.13
N GLY A 690 -12.65 9.31 -0.04
CA GLY A 690 -11.78 9.09 -1.19
C GLY A 690 -10.93 7.82 -1.12
N SER A 691 -10.28 7.47 -2.22
CA SER A 691 -9.45 6.26 -2.37
C SER A 691 -7.94 6.46 -2.09
N SER A 692 -7.49 7.72 -1.94
CA SER A 692 -6.14 8.08 -1.53
C SER A 692 -6.11 9.46 -0.86
N GLN A 693 -4.97 9.82 -0.26
CA GLN A 693 -4.73 11.14 0.36
C GLN A 693 -4.36 12.21 -0.67
N ALA A 694 -5.23 12.43 -1.65
CA ALA A 694 -5.02 13.41 -2.72
C ALA A 694 -6.35 14.00 -3.18
N VAL A 695 -6.37 15.28 -3.56
CA VAL A 695 -7.61 15.99 -3.96
C VAL A 695 -8.37 15.23 -5.04
N ALA A 696 -7.66 14.74 -6.07
CA ALA A 696 -8.27 14.02 -7.20
C ALA A 696 -8.97 12.71 -6.80
N ALA A 697 -8.63 12.13 -5.65
CA ALA A 697 -9.23 10.89 -5.15
C ALA A 697 -10.45 11.12 -4.22
N MET A 698 -10.66 12.35 -3.73
CA MET A 698 -11.78 12.74 -2.86
C MET A 698 -13.04 13.02 -3.68
N THR A 699 -13.70 11.95 -4.12
CA THR A 699 -14.78 12.02 -5.12
C THR A 699 -16.18 12.00 -4.53
N THR A 700 -16.36 11.55 -3.29
CA THR A 700 -17.68 11.40 -2.66
C THR A 700 -17.85 12.44 -1.55
N LEU A 701 -18.69 13.46 -1.77
CA LEU A 701 -19.05 14.42 -0.73
C LEU A 701 -19.95 13.75 0.31
N LEU A 702 -19.53 13.74 1.57
CA LEU A 702 -20.31 13.22 2.69
C LEU A 702 -21.19 14.30 3.32
N GLN A 703 -20.62 15.48 3.59
CA GLN A 703 -21.35 16.58 4.19
C GLN A 703 -20.67 17.93 3.88
N ASP A 704 -21.49 18.97 3.74
CA ASP A 704 -21.04 20.35 3.62
C ASP A 704 -21.46 21.18 4.85
N TYR A 705 -20.52 21.94 5.40
CA TYR A 705 -20.70 22.89 6.50
C TYR A 705 -20.37 24.30 6.00
N PRO A 706 -21.32 24.99 5.34
CA PRO A 706 -21.07 26.28 4.70
C PRO A 706 -21.05 27.47 5.67
N PHE A 707 -21.29 27.24 6.96
CA PHE A 707 -21.37 28.31 7.96
C PHE A 707 -21.01 27.79 9.36
N ILE A 708 -19.80 28.08 9.82
CA ILE A 708 -19.28 27.72 11.14
C ILE A 708 -18.87 29.02 11.85
N SER A 709 -19.75 29.58 12.67
CA SER A 709 -19.57 30.91 13.31
C SER A 709 -20.11 31.02 14.73
N ASN A 710 -20.27 29.90 15.43
CA ASN A 710 -21.06 29.83 16.66
C ASN A 710 -20.23 30.05 17.94
N GLY A 711 -18.92 30.31 17.84
CA GLY A 711 -18.03 30.54 18.99
C GLY A 711 -18.03 29.42 20.04
N THR A 712 -18.59 28.27 19.67
CA THR A 712 -18.85 27.10 20.50
C THR A 712 -18.59 25.85 19.65
N ILE A 713 -18.32 24.73 20.31
CA ILE A 713 -17.95 23.48 19.64
C ILE A 713 -19.19 22.72 19.25
N ASN A 714 -19.16 22.21 18.03
CA ASN A 714 -20.19 21.37 17.46
C ASN A 714 -19.68 19.94 17.37
N THR A 715 -20.59 18.98 17.43
CA THR A 715 -20.30 17.58 17.12
C THR A 715 -21.09 17.20 15.87
N ALA A 716 -20.38 16.73 14.86
CA ALA A 716 -20.96 16.16 13.65
C ALA A 716 -21.20 14.66 13.82
N SER A 717 -22.24 14.14 13.16
CA SER A 717 -22.49 12.71 12.99
C SER A 717 -23.02 12.48 11.57
N ILE A 718 -22.28 11.71 10.76
CA ILE A 718 -22.58 11.44 9.35
C ILE A 718 -22.62 9.93 9.15
N THR A 719 -23.71 9.41 8.57
CA THR A 719 -23.82 8.00 8.18
C THR A 719 -23.60 7.83 6.69
N PHE A 720 -22.78 6.87 6.28
CA PHE A 720 -22.54 6.55 4.86
C PHE A 720 -22.23 5.06 4.67
N SER A 721 -22.43 4.56 3.44
CA SER A 721 -22.05 3.19 3.06
C SER A 721 -21.17 3.24 1.81
N PRO A 722 -19.96 2.64 1.80
CA PRO A 722 -19.13 2.61 0.62
C PRO A 722 -19.71 1.64 -0.42
N ALA A 723 -19.60 2.01 -1.70
CA ALA A 723 -20.10 1.19 -2.80
C ALA A 723 -19.24 -0.05 -3.10
N ALA A 724 -17.96 -0.03 -2.71
CA ALA A 724 -17.01 -1.12 -2.89
C ALA A 724 -16.24 -1.39 -1.59
N SER A 725 -15.77 -2.62 -1.39
CA SER A 725 -14.87 -2.92 -0.28
C SER A 725 -13.48 -2.43 -0.63
N GLY A 726 -12.80 -1.76 0.30
CA GLY A 726 -11.50 -1.18 0.03
C GLY A 726 -10.94 -0.34 1.17
N VAL A 727 -9.78 0.24 0.93
CA VAL A 727 -9.17 1.23 1.82
C VAL A 727 -9.68 2.61 1.41
N TYR A 728 -10.27 3.31 2.37
CA TYR A 728 -10.82 4.65 2.18
C TYR A 728 -10.15 5.67 3.12
N TYR A 729 -10.26 6.93 2.74
CA TYR A 729 -9.72 8.07 3.47
C TYR A 729 -10.83 9.10 3.66
N ILE A 730 -10.93 9.70 4.85
CA ILE A 730 -11.83 10.83 5.09
C ILE A 730 -11.03 12.12 4.88
N GLY A 731 -11.50 12.95 3.96
CA GLY A 731 -10.92 14.25 3.63
C GLY A 731 -11.72 15.38 4.26
N PHE A 732 -11.04 16.30 4.94
CA PHE A 732 -11.61 17.54 5.47
C PHE A 732 -11.05 18.71 4.66
N TYR A 733 -11.92 19.36 3.90
CA TYR A 733 -11.59 20.44 2.97
C TYR A 733 -12.00 21.78 3.56
N ALA A 734 -11.02 22.64 3.87
CA ALA A 734 -11.26 24.03 4.27
C ALA A 734 -11.46 24.89 3.02
N TYR A 735 -12.58 25.62 2.95
CA TYR A 735 -12.95 26.47 1.81
C TYR A 735 -13.62 27.79 2.24
N SER A 736 -13.34 28.21 3.47
CA SER A 736 -13.62 29.55 4.00
C SER A 736 -13.14 30.66 3.09
N ASP A 737 -13.85 31.79 3.11
CA ASP A 737 -13.45 33.02 2.41
C ASP A 737 -12.12 33.56 3.00
N ALA A 738 -11.49 34.52 2.32
CA ALA A 738 -10.30 35.17 2.86
C ALA A 738 -10.63 35.93 4.16
N ASN A 739 -9.61 36.11 5.01
CA ASN A 739 -9.67 36.93 6.23
C ASN A 739 -10.79 36.54 7.22
N GLN A 740 -11.02 35.23 7.40
CA GLN A 740 -11.94 34.72 8.42
C GLN A 740 -11.22 34.56 9.78
N PHE A 741 -11.21 33.38 10.37
CA PHE A 741 -10.59 33.10 11.67
C PHE A 741 -10.00 31.68 11.71
N TYR A 742 -10.05 31.00 12.86
CA TYR A 742 -9.57 29.63 13.02
C TYR A 742 -10.69 28.63 12.85
N LEU A 743 -10.47 27.60 12.05
CA LEU A 743 -11.29 26.39 12.01
C LEU A 743 -10.56 25.27 12.76
N ASN A 744 -11.21 24.67 13.75
CA ASN A 744 -10.65 23.58 14.55
C ASN A 744 -11.44 22.29 14.32
N LEU A 745 -10.74 21.17 14.36
CA LEU A 745 -11.25 19.80 14.14
C LEU A 745 -10.60 18.85 15.15
N ASP A 746 -11.41 18.02 15.80
CA ASP A 746 -10.95 17.08 16.81
C ASP A 746 -11.84 15.83 16.90
N ASP A 747 -11.41 14.80 17.63
CA ASP A 747 -12.16 13.59 17.93
C ASP A 747 -12.78 12.90 16.69
N ILE A 748 -11.99 12.75 15.62
CA ILE A 748 -12.43 12.08 14.39
C ILE A 748 -12.58 10.60 14.67
N SER A 749 -13.81 10.11 14.71
CA SER A 749 -14.15 8.74 15.04
C SER A 749 -15.01 8.12 13.95
N LEU A 750 -14.71 6.89 13.56
CA LEU A 750 -15.51 6.10 12.64
C LEU A 750 -15.88 4.78 13.30
N THR A 751 -17.16 4.45 13.31
CA THR A 751 -17.72 3.20 13.86
C THR A 751 -18.64 2.55 12.84
N VAL A 752 -18.88 1.24 12.94
CA VAL A 752 -19.93 0.59 12.15
C VAL A 752 -21.26 1.14 12.64
N THR A 753 -22.10 1.65 11.74
CA THR A 753 -23.48 2.00 12.09
C THR A 753 -24.18 0.72 12.53
N PRO A 754 -24.71 0.64 13.75
CA PRO A 754 -25.45 -0.53 14.19
C PRO A 754 -26.58 -0.83 13.19
N GLY A 755 -26.61 -2.06 12.67
CA GLY A 755 -27.71 -2.50 11.81
C GLY A 755 -29.01 -2.55 12.58
N ILE A 756 -30.15 -2.47 11.87
CA ILE A 756 -31.46 -2.69 12.47
C ILE A 756 -31.49 -4.12 13.05
N PRO A 757 -31.75 -4.32 14.36
CA PRO A 757 -31.81 -5.65 14.94
C PRO A 757 -32.87 -6.52 14.26
N ALA A 758 -32.62 -7.83 14.14
CA ALA A 758 -33.58 -8.74 13.49
C ALA A 758 -34.95 -8.77 14.20
N ASN A 759 -34.98 -8.37 15.47
CA ASN A 759 -36.16 -8.27 16.31
C ASN A 759 -36.60 -6.81 16.56
N ASP A 760 -36.33 -5.90 15.63
CA ASP A 760 -36.85 -4.53 15.66
C ASP A 760 -38.39 -4.51 15.64
N GLU A 761 -38.99 -5.46 14.93
CA GLU A 761 -40.45 -5.62 14.85
C GLU A 761 -40.91 -6.90 15.56
N ALA A 762 -42.13 -6.91 16.11
CA ALA A 762 -42.68 -8.05 16.85
C ALA A 762 -42.82 -9.34 16.02
N THR A 763 -42.91 -9.22 14.69
CA THR A 763 -42.86 -10.38 13.77
C THR A 763 -41.51 -11.10 13.81
N GLY A 764 -40.43 -10.36 14.03
CA GLY A 764 -39.05 -10.84 14.19
C GLY A 764 -38.68 -11.21 15.63
N ALA A 765 -39.64 -11.19 16.56
CA ALA A 765 -39.38 -11.41 17.98
C ALA A 765 -38.59 -12.71 18.27
N ILE A 766 -37.47 -12.57 19.00
CA ILE A 766 -36.59 -13.68 19.38
C ILE A 766 -37.28 -14.56 20.43
N SER A 767 -37.21 -15.88 20.25
CA SER A 767 -37.84 -16.82 21.19
C SER A 767 -36.95 -17.05 22.43
N LEU A 768 -37.50 -16.80 23.61
CA LEU A 768 -36.88 -17.08 24.90
C LEU A 768 -37.40 -18.40 25.47
N THR A 769 -36.52 -19.14 26.14
CA THR A 769 -36.87 -20.36 26.88
C THR A 769 -37.15 -20.00 28.33
N VAL A 770 -38.35 -20.34 28.84
CA VAL A 770 -38.69 -20.10 30.26
C VAL A 770 -37.76 -20.93 31.16
N GLY A 771 -37.08 -20.29 32.10
CA GLY A 771 -36.06 -20.89 32.96
C GLY A 771 -34.69 -21.06 32.29
N GLY A 772 -34.48 -20.51 31.09
CA GLY A 772 -33.22 -20.61 30.36
C GLY A 772 -32.06 -19.80 30.99
N GLY A 773 -32.38 -18.90 31.92
CA GLY A 773 -31.41 -17.95 32.47
C GLY A 773 -30.85 -17.00 31.40
N CYS A 774 -29.94 -16.12 31.80
CA CYS A 774 -29.26 -15.23 30.89
C CYS A 774 -27.98 -14.68 31.55
N THR A 775 -26.84 -14.68 30.85
CA THR A 775 -25.56 -14.16 31.35
C THR A 775 -24.78 -13.45 30.23
N GLY A 776 -24.36 -12.19 30.45
CA GLY A 776 -23.55 -11.41 29.52
C GLY A 776 -24.34 -10.70 28.42
N ALA A 777 -23.64 -9.98 27.54
CA ALA A 777 -24.20 -9.17 26.45
C ALA A 777 -24.64 -10.03 25.25
N ILE A 778 -25.86 -10.57 25.30
CA ILE A 778 -26.39 -11.47 24.24
C ILE A 778 -27.22 -10.71 23.21
N TYR A 779 -27.94 -9.65 23.61
CA TYR A 779 -28.85 -8.90 22.75
C TYR A 779 -28.49 -7.41 22.71
N THR A 780 -29.02 -6.67 21.73
CA THR A 780 -28.82 -5.23 21.62
C THR A 780 -30.04 -4.54 21.04
N ASN A 781 -30.29 -3.30 21.46
CA ASN A 781 -31.22 -2.37 20.82
C ASN A 781 -30.50 -1.25 20.04
N ALA A 782 -29.20 -1.42 19.78
CA ALA A 782 -28.45 -0.49 18.95
C ALA A 782 -28.95 -0.60 17.50
N GLY A 783 -29.31 0.53 16.90
CA GLY A 783 -29.87 0.57 15.55
C GLY A 783 -31.37 0.28 15.48
N ALA A 784 -32.01 -0.04 16.62
CA ALA A 784 -33.44 -0.26 16.67
C ALA A 784 -34.24 1.00 16.34
N THR A 785 -35.32 0.84 15.61
CA THR A 785 -36.23 1.91 15.20
C THR A 785 -37.62 1.66 15.78
N LYS A 786 -38.40 2.73 15.95
CA LYS A 786 -39.79 2.62 16.39
C LYS A 786 -40.74 2.96 15.25
N SER A 787 -41.56 1.99 14.85
CA SER A 787 -42.60 2.18 13.84
C SER A 787 -43.77 3.02 14.38
N ALA A 788 -44.47 3.75 13.51
CA ALA A 788 -45.51 4.71 13.93
C ALA A 788 -46.71 4.06 14.65
N THR A 789 -47.04 2.82 14.28
CA THR A 789 -48.15 2.03 14.88
C THR A 789 -47.68 1.07 15.97
N GLU A 790 -46.37 1.02 16.23
CA GLU A 790 -45.78 0.07 17.15
C GLU A 790 -46.16 0.38 18.60
N VAL A 791 -46.66 -0.66 19.29
CA VAL A 791 -46.87 -0.61 20.74
C VAL A 791 -45.53 -0.69 21.45
N PHE A 792 -45.33 0.07 22.51
CA PHE A 792 -44.06 0.12 23.23
C PHE A 792 -44.31 0.08 24.74
N PRO A 793 -43.29 -0.22 25.56
CA PRO A 793 -43.43 -0.18 27.01
C PRO A 793 -43.86 1.21 27.46
N SER A 794 -45.16 1.36 27.76
CA SER A 794 -45.79 2.66 27.91
C SER A 794 -46.03 3.05 29.36
N CYS A 795 -45.58 2.26 30.35
CA CYS A 795 -45.75 2.59 31.76
C CYS A 795 -44.99 3.85 32.19
N SER A 796 -43.85 4.16 31.56
CA SER A 796 -43.04 5.35 31.83
C SER A 796 -42.11 5.71 30.64
N GLY A 797 -41.44 6.86 30.73
CA GLY A 797 -40.30 7.20 29.88
C GLY A 797 -40.63 7.58 28.43
N THR A 798 -39.60 8.01 27.69
CA THR A 798 -39.70 8.50 26.29
C THR A 798 -38.83 7.73 25.30
N GLY A 799 -38.37 6.53 25.69
CA GLY A 799 -37.66 5.61 24.80
C GLY A 799 -38.40 5.35 23.48
N GLN A 800 -37.61 5.17 22.41
CA GLN A 800 -38.08 4.89 21.05
C GLN A 800 -37.09 3.99 20.30
N ALA A 801 -36.52 2.99 20.99
CA ALA A 801 -35.67 1.96 20.40
C ALA A 801 -36.06 0.58 20.96
N PRO A 802 -37.32 0.14 20.79
CA PRO A 802 -37.81 -1.14 21.26
C PRO A 802 -37.20 -2.30 20.45
N VAL A 803 -36.97 -3.43 21.11
CA VAL A 803 -36.70 -4.71 20.45
C VAL A 803 -37.53 -5.81 21.09
N TRP A 804 -37.92 -6.79 20.29
CA TRP A 804 -38.96 -7.75 20.64
C TRP A 804 -38.45 -9.14 20.95
N PHE A 805 -39.08 -9.76 21.93
CA PHE A 805 -38.90 -11.15 22.32
C PHE A 805 -40.25 -11.83 22.47
N LYS A 806 -40.27 -13.16 22.48
CA LYS A 806 -41.46 -13.95 22.74
C LYS A 806 -41.14 -15.20 23.53
N PHE A 807 -42.09 -15.71 24.28
CA PHE A 807 -41.97 -17.01 24.95
C PHE A 807 -43.31 -17.72 25.00
N VAL A 808 -43.28 -19.04 25.10
CA VAL A 808 -44.47 -19.86 25.37
C VAL A 808 -44.58 -20.02 26.88
N ALA A 809 -45.69 -19.59 27.47
CA ALA A 809 -45.89 -19.68 28.91
C ALA A 809 -45.93 -21.15 29.37
N SER A 810 -45.00 -21.55 30.23
CA SER A 810 -44.99 -22.88 30.89
C SER A 810 -45.66 -22.88 32.26
N GLY A 811 -45.93 -21.69 32.81
CA GLY A 811 -46.68 -21.46 34.04
C GLY A 811 -47.64 -20.28 33.90
N SER A 812 -48.55 -20.13 34.86
CA SER A 812 -49.56 -19.05 34.86
C SER A 812 -49.05 -17.72 35.41
N ALA A 813 -47.79 -17.66 35.85
CA ALA A 813 -47.12 -16.45 36.32
C ALA A 813 -45.62 -16.52 36.09
N VAL A 814 -45.01 -15.39 35.75
CA VAL A 814 -43.59 -15.27 35.39
C VAL A 814 -42.96 -14.02 35.98
N ARG A 815 -41.64 -14.07 36.10
CA ARG A 815 -40.73 -12.91 36.22
C ARG A 815 -39.99 -12.75 34.91
N ILE A 816 -39.82 -11.51 34.46
CA ILE A 816 -39.01 -11.12 33.32
C ILE A 816 -38.02 -10.07 33.81
N SER A 817 -36.73 -10.27 33.57
CA SER A 817 -35.70 -9.36 34.07
C SER A 817 -34.67 -9.05 33.00
N THR A 818 -34.22 -7.80 32.97
CA THR A 818 -33.06 -7.36 32.19
C THR A 818 -31.79 -7.32 33.06
N ASP A 819 -30.73 -7.93 32.54
CA ASP A 819 -29.35 -8.16 33.03
C ASP A 819 -29.05 -8.69 34.46
N VAL A 820 -28.05 -9.58 34.56
CA VAL A 820 -27.35 -10.07 35.78
C VAL A 820 -25.87 -10.48 35.51
N GLY A 821 -25.11 -9.80 34.63
CA GLY A 821 -23.70 -10.17 34.36
C GLY A 821 -22.74 -9.11 33.77
N ALA A 822 -21.43 -9.42 33.76
CA ALA A 822 -20.38 -8.54 33.22
C ALA A 822 -20.40 -8.50 31.68
N GLY A 823 -20.32 -7.29 31.10
CA GLY A 823 -20.17 -7.07 29.66
C GLY A 823 -21.33 -6.34 28.97
N ASN A 824 -22.46 -6.14 29.64
CA ASN A 824 -23.58 -5.35 29.13
C ASN A 824 -23.29 -3.85 29.19
N THR A 825 -23.73 -3.12 28.16
CA THR A 825 -23.53 -1.67 28.05
C THR A 825 -24.82 -0.87 28.18
N PHE A 826 -25.98 -1.52 28.27
CA PHE A 826 -27.26 -0.87 28.42
C PHE A 826 -27.47 -0.41 29.87
N SER A 827 -27.55 0.90 30.10
CA SER A 827 -27.46 1.47 31.44
C SER A 827 -28.80 1.62 32.18
N ASP A 828 -29.90 1.66 31.44
CA ASP A 828 -31.25 1.90 31.98
C ASP A 828 -32.31 1.38 30.99
N SER A 829 -33.06 0.35 31.38
CA SER A 829 -33.96 -0.39 30.50
C SER A 829 -35.41 -0.12 30.85
N LYS A 830 -36.31 -0.42 29.92
CA LYS A 830 -37.76 -0.44 30.14
C LYS A 830 -38.37 -1.64 29.44
N ILE A 831 -39.21 -2.41 30.13
CA ILE A 831 -39.79 -3.64 29.59
C ILE A 831 -41.30 -3.68 29.73
N ALA A 832 -41.98 -4.30 28.77
CA ALA A 832 -43.41 -4.59 28.85
C ALA A 832 -43.75 -5.97 28.29
N LEU A 833 -44.71 -6.62 28.93
CA LEU A 833 -45.29 -7.89 28.52
C LEU A 833 -46.63 -7.66 27.82
N PHE A 834 -46.80 -8.26 26.66
CA PHE A 834 -48.00 -8.17 25.84
C PHE A 834 -48.56 -9.56 25.53
N SER A 835 -49.89 -9.62 25.44
CA SER A 835 -50.58 -10.66 24.68
C SER A 835 -50.94 -10.11 23.30
N ALA A 836 -50.91 -10.95 22.27
CA ALA A 836 -51.31 -10.58 20.92
C ALA A 836 -51.90 -11.79 20.20
N THR A 837 -52.87 -11.56 19.31
CA THR A 837 -53.41 -12.61 18.43
C THR A 837 -52.70 -12.65 17.08
N ASN A 838 -52.12 -11.54 16.64
CA ASN A 838 -51.33 -11.45 15.41
C ASN A 838 -50.09 -10.55 15.62
N PRO A 839 -48.85 -11.08 15.57
CA PRO A 839 -47.64 -10.29 15.74
C PRO A 839 -47.36 -9.29 14.62
N ALA A 840 -48.05 -9.38 13.47
CA ALA A 840 -47.94 -8.43 12.37
C ALA A 840 -48.95 -7.26 12.48
N ASP A 841 -49.84 -7.28 13.48
CA ASP A 841 -50.87 -6.27 13.70
C ASP A 841 -50.85 -5.79 15.16
N TYR A 842 -50.18 -4.66 15.38
CA TYR A 842 -50.04 -4.03 16.70
C TYR A 842 -51.36 -3.61 17.34
N SER A 843 -52.47 -3.49 16.57
CA SER A 843 -53.79 -3.22 17.16
C SER A 843 -54.33 -4.39 18.00
N THR A 844 -53.78 -5.60 17.82
CA THR A 844 -54.14 -6.78 18.60
C THR A 844 -53.35 -6.92 19.90
N PHE A 845 -52.35 -6.06 20.14
CA PHE A 845 -51.49 -6.14 21.32
C PHE A 845 -52.20 -5.54 22.53
N THR A 846 -52.30 -6.33 23.59
CA THR A 846 -52.78 -5.89 24.90
C THR A 846 -51.65 -5.99 25.92
N ILE A 847 -51.26 -4.85 26.48
CA ILE A 847 -50.23 -4.77 27.52
C ILE A 847 -50.76 -5.36 28.83
N LEU A 848 -50.00 -6.28 29.43
CA LEU A 848 -50.37 -7.00 30.65
C LEU A 848 -49.64 -6.45 31.87
N SER A 849 -48.34 -6.20 31.73
CA SER A 849 -47.47 -5.65 32.76
C SER A 849 -46.35 -4.86 32.11
N CYS A 850 -45.74 -3.95 32.87
CA CYS A 850 -44.64 -3.09 32.43
C CYS A 850 -43.81 -2.67 33.62
N ASP A 851 -42.51 -2.52 33.43
CA ASP A 851 -41.57 -2.03 34.42
C ASP A 851 -40.43 -1.23 33.78
N ASP A 852 -39.85 -0.31 34.54
CA ASP A 852 -38.73 0.55 34.13
C ASP A 852 -37.55 0.34 35.09
N ASN A 853 -37.79 0.40 36.40
CA ASN A 853 -36.75 0.33 37.42
C ASN A 853 -37.11 -0.67 38.51
N GLY A 854 -36.55 -1.88 38.42
CA GLY A 854 -36.96 -3.03 39.20
C GLY A 854 -35.99 -3.49 40.31
N GLY A 855 -34.86 -2.82 40.58
CA GLY A 855 -34.03 -3.09 41.78
C GLY A 855 -32.52 -3.01 41.60
N SER A 856 -31.78 -2.80 42.70
CA SER A 856 -30.32 -2.63 42.72
C SER A 856 -29.50 -3.92 42.85
N ALA A 857 -30.10 -5.02 43.31
CA ALA A 857 -29.38 -6.29 43.47
C ALA A 857 -29.09 -7.05 42.15
N LEU A 858 -29.61 -6.61 41.01
CA LEU A 858 -29.32 -7.20 39.69
C LEU A 858 -28.23 -6.44 38.92
N GLY A 859 -27.58 -5.44 39.52
CA GLY A 859 -26.46 -4.72 38.93
C GLY A 859 -26.48 -3.23 39.22
N SER A 860 -27.25 -2.45 38.45
CA SER A 860 -27.15 -0.98 38.39
C SER A 860 -28.31 -0.21 39.05
N GLY A 861 -29.34 -0.87 39.60
CA GLY A 861 -30.52 -0.17 40.16
C GLY A 861 -31.54 0.30 39.14
N ASN A 862 -31.12 0.45 37.88
CA ASN A 862 -31.92 0.99 36.78
C ASN A 862 -32.37 -0.08 35.76
N MET A 863 -32.20 -1.36 36.09
CA MET A 863 -32.65 -2.46 35.24
C MET A 863 -34.07 -2.88 35.63
N SER A 864 -34.87 -3.27 34.65
CA SER A 864 -36.28 -3.57 34.83
C SER A 864 -36.51 -5.01 35.26
N VAL A 865 -37.42 -5.20 36.21
CA VAL A 865 -37.88 -6.51 36.69
C VAL A 865 -39.40 -6.52 36.70
N LEU A 866 -39.97 -7.19 35.70
CA LEU A 866 -41.39 -7.30 35.49
C LEU A 866 -41.92 -8.61 36.06
N TYR A 867 -43.03 -8.53 36.79
CA TYR A 867 -43.81 -9.70 37.20
C TYR A 867 -45.20 -9.66 36.54
N ALA A 868 -45.71 -10.82 36.16
CA ALA A 868 -47.05 -10.96 35.60
C ALA A 868 -47.72 -12.27 36.03
N THR A 869 -49.04 -12.23 36.20
CA THR A 869 -49.89 -13.37 36.57
C THR A 869 -51.05 -13.50 35.57
N GLY A 870 -51.80 -14.61 35.65
CA GLY A 870 -52.97 -14.86 34.79
C GLY A 870 -52.62 -15.28 33.36
N LEU A 871 -51.39 -15.77 33.14
CA LEU A 871 -50.98 -16.31 31.85
C LEU A 871 -51.66 -17.66 31.59
N THR A 872 -52.04 -17.91 30.34
CA THR A 872 -52.57 -19.20 29.90
C THR A 872 -51.40 -20.06 29.42
N VAL A 873 -51.20 -21.21 30.07
CA VAL A 873 -50.13 -22.15 29.73
C VAL A 873 -50.28 -22.62 28.28
N GLY A 874 -49.19 -22.61 27.53
CA GLY A 874 -49.15 -22.96 26.11
C GLY A 874 -49.38 -21.78 25.15
N ASN A 875 -49.84 -20.62 25.63
CA ASN A 875 -49.95 -19.43 24.80
C ASN A 875 -48.60 -18.71 24.67
N THR A 876 -48.40 -18.07 23.51
CA THR A 876 -47.24 -17.21 23.23
C THR A 876 -47.52 -15.79 23.73
N TYR A 877 -46.55 -15.22 24.44
CA TYR A 877 -46.55 -13.83 24.89
C TYR A 877 -45.33 -13.10 24.34
N PHE A 878 -45.45 -11.78 24.17
CA PHE A 878 -44.44 -10.92 23.57
C PHE A 878 -43.87 -9.97 24.61
N VAL A 879 -42.56 -9.74 24.58
CA VAL A 879 -41.87 -8.82 25.48
C VAL A 879 -41.18 -7.76 24.63
N ALA A 880 -41.46 -6.49 24.89
CA ALA A 880 -40.69 -5.40 24.32
C ALA A 880 -39.67 -4.91 25.34
N VAL A 881 -38.42 -4.73 24.92
CA VAL A 881 -37.34 -4.12 25.70
C VAL A 881 -36.92 -2.84 25.01
N ASP A 882 -37.01 -1.70 25.70
CA ASP A 882 -36.69 -0.37 25.20
C ASP A 882 -35.74 0.34 26.17
N LYS A 883 -35.21 1.48 25.75
CA LYS A 883 -34.48 2.40 26.63
C LYS A 883 -35.46 3.21 27.48
N SER A 884 -35.08 3.58 28.70
CA SER A 884 -35.97 4.35 29.59
C SER A 884 -36.31 5.73 28.99
N SER A 885 -35.36 6.39 28.32
CA SER A 885 -35.57 7.71 27.70
C SER A 885 -34.73 7.92 26.44
N SER A 886 -35.05 8.99 25.70
CA SER A 886 -34.28 9.36 24.50
C SER A 886 -32.80 9.67 24.79
N SER A 887 -32.47 10.13 26.00
CA SER A 887 -31.09 10.46 26.42
C SER A 887 -30.25 9.25 26.84
N VAL A 888 -30.87 8.09 27.06
CA VAL A 888 -30.14 6.85 27.33
C VAL A 888 -29.59 6.30 26.02
N ALA A 889 -28.31 5.93 26.02
CA ALA A 889 -27.69 5.30 24.86
C ALA A 889 -28.26 3.89 24.68
N SER A 890 -28.52 3.50 23.42
CA SER A 890 -28.76 2.09 23.09
C SER A 890 -27.51 1.27 23.44
N GLY A 891 -27.70 0.01 23.79
CA GLY A 891 -26.60 -0.82 24.29
C GLY A 891 -26.87 -2.29 24.12
N THR A 892 -25.98 -3.08 24.73
CA THR A 892 -26.12 -4.53 24.84
C THR A 892 -26.73 -4.90 26.18
N PHE A 893 -27.61 -5.89 26.19
CA PHE A 893 -28.30 -6.36 27.37
C PHE A 893 -28.58 -7.86 27.30
N CYS A 894 -29.09 -8.37 28.41
CA CYS A 894 -29.51 -9.73 28.59
C CYS A 894 -30.95 -9.75 29.10
N ILE A 895 -31.76 -10.74 28.70
CA ILE A 895 -33.13 -10.90 29.19
C ILE A 895 -33.40 -12.35 29.60
N ALA A 896 -34.04 -12.54 30.75
CA ALA A 896 -34.49 -13.83 31.25
C ALA A 896 -36.00 -13.83 31.49
N VAL A 897 -36.63 -15.00 31.32
CA VAL A 897 -38.02 -15.27 31.69
C VAL A 897 -38.03 -16.49 32.60
N ASP A 898 -38.54 -16.36 33.81
CA ASP A 898 -38.59 -17.44 34.81
C ASP A 898 -40.03 -17.62 35.32
N ASN A 899 -40.42 -18.85 35.65
CA ASN A 899 -41.68 -19.07 36.35
C ASN A 899 -41.62 -18.46 37.76
N LEU A 900 -42.72 -17.84 38.20
CA LEU A 900 -42.80 -17.28 39.55
C LEU A 900 -42.56 -18.38 40.60
N ALA A 901 -41.62 -18.13 41.52
CA ALA A 901 -41.24 -19.04 42.59
C ALA A 901 -41.18 -18.31 43.95
N SER A 902 -41.16 -19.08 45.04
CA SER A 902 -41.22 -18.56 46.42
C SER A 902 -40.06 -17.64 46.81
N ASP A 903 -38.86 -17.87 46.27
CA ASP A 903 -37.65 -17.08 46.53
C ASP A 903 -37.66 -15.71 45.83
N MET A 904 -38.58 -15.50 44.88
CA MET A 904 -38.78 -14.22 44.20
C MET A 904 -39.66 -13.24 44.99
N LEU A 905 -40.24 -13.67 46.12
CA LEU A 905 -41.01 -12.78 47.00
C LEU A 905 -40.10 -12.07 48.00
N SER A 906 -40.41 -10.80 48.28
CA SER A 906 -39.69 -10.05 49.30
C SER A 906 -39.84 -10.71 50.67
N THR A 907 -38.72 -10.77 51.40
CA THR A 907 -38.64 -11.22 52.80
C THR A 907 -38.32 -10.07 53.75
N ASN A 908 -38.34 -8.82 53.28
CA ASN A 908 -38.02 -7.66 54.10
C ASN A 908 -38.97 -7.58 55.31
N SER A 909 -38.39 -7.43 56.50
CA SER A 909 -39.11 -7.44 57.78
C SER A 909 -39.26 -6.04 58.39
N GLN A 910 -38.83 -4.99 57.69
CA GLN A 910 -38.79 -3.62 58.21
C GLN A 910 -39.77 -2.71 57.47
N CYS A 911 -40.49 -1.86 58.21
CA CYS A 911 -41.22 -0.72 57.64
C CYS A 911 -40.24 0.37 57.19
N ASN A 912 -39.43 0.11 56.16
CA ASN A 912 -38.60 1.14 55.54
C ASN A 912 -39.35 1.77 54.35
N SER A 913 -39.37 3.10 54.30
CA SER A 913 -40.07 3.88 53.28
C SER A 913 -39.22 4.04 52.01
N THR A 914 -38.53 3.00 51.55
CA THR A 914 -37.73 3.12 50.34
C THR A 914 -38.68 3.21 49.15
N PHE A 915 -38.95 4.45 48.74
CA PHE A 915 -39.90 4.78 47.68
C PHE A 915 -39.43 4.17 46.36
N GLN A 916 -40.04 3.06 45.92
CA GLN A 916 -40.16 2.84 44.49
C GLN A 916 -41.29 3.74 43.99
N THR A 917 -40.92 4.94 43.58
CA THR A 917 -41.75 5.68 42.63
C THR A 917 -41.66 4.92 41.32
N SER A 918 -42.69 4.14 40.99
CA SER A 918 -42.88 3.72 39.60
C SER A 918 -42.76 4.96 38.72
N ALA A 919 -41.86 4.91 37.75
CA ALA A 919 -41.47 6.03 36.93
C ALA A 919 -42.67 6.70 36.22
N GLY A 920 -42.52 8.00 35.99
CA GLY A 920 -43.48 8.99 35.46
C GLY A 920 -44.62 8.55 34.53
N SER A 921 -45.84 8.82 35.00
CA SER A 921 -46.86 9.67 34.35
C SER A 921 -47.53 9.25 33.05
N ASN A 922 -47.52 7.99 32.60
CA ASN A 922 -48.47 7.62 31.54
C ASN A 922 -49.87 7.37 32.14
N THR A 923 -50.73 8.37 31.97
CA THR A 923 -52.10 8.37 32.48
C THR A 923 -53.05 7.45 31.75
N THR A 924 -52.64 6.90 30.61
CA THR A 924 -53.47 6.01 29.80
C THR A 924 -53.09 4.54 29.97
N TYR A 925 -52.03 4.26 30.74
CA TYR A 925 -51.57 2.89 31.00
C TYR A 925 -52.57 2.13 31.89
N THR A 926 -52.96 0.93 31.46
CA THR A 926 -54.00 0.11 32.12
C THR A 926 -53.51 -1.27 32.59
N GLY A 927 -52.25 -1.62 32.31
CA GLY A 927 -51.64 -2.88 32.75
C GLY A 927 -51.19 -2.85 34.21
N PHE A 928 -50.68 -3.97 34.71
CA PHE A 928 -50.07 -4.05 36.03
C PHE A 928 -48.67 -3.41 36.06
N VAL A 929 -48.30 -2.85 37.20
CA VAL A 929 -46.93 -2.42 37.52
C VAL A 929 -46.48 -3.23 38.73
N PRO A 930 -45.31 -3.87 38.69
CA PRO A 930 -44.77 -4.56 39.84
C PRO A 930 -44.23 -3.55 40.87
N LEU A 931 -44.51 -3.82 42.13
CA LEU A 931 -43.83 -3.20 43.26
C LEU A 931 -42.82 -4.21 43.78
N VAL A 932 -41.54 -3.84 43.76
CA VAL A 932 -40.42 -4.69 44.13
C VAL A 932 -39.55 -4.03 45.19
N ASP A 933 -38.91 -4.82 46.04
CA ASP A 933 -37.97 -4.30 47.04
C ASP A 933 -36.61 -3.90 46.41
N GLY A 934 -35.68 -3.41 47.24
CA GLY A 934 -34.34 -3.02 46.75
C GLY A 934 -33.55 -4.18 46.13
N GLU A 935 -33.92 -5.42 46.40
CA GLU A 935 -33.32 -6.62 45.80
C GLU A 935 -34.04 -7.08 44.51
N GLY A 936 -35.09 -6.38 44.08
CA GLY A 936 -35.91 -6.73 42.93
C GLY A 936 -36.87 -7.90 43.15
N LYS A 937 -37.16 -8.22 44.42
CA LYS A 937 -38.14 -9.24 44.78
C LYS A 937 -39.54 -8.66 44.84
N LEU A 938 -40.52 -9.44 44.36
CA LEU A 938 -41.92 -9.05 44.26
C LEU A 938 -42.55 -8.79 45.63
N VAL A 939 -43.26 -7.66 45.74
CA VAL A 939 -44.07 -7.29 46.90
C VAL A 939 -45.55 -7.31 46.54
N ALA A 940 -45.94 -6.61 45.47
CA ALA A 940 -47.32 -6.53 44.99
C ALA A 940 -47.36 -6.21 43.49
N LEU A 941 -48.48 -6.47 42.83
CA LEU A 941 -48.79 -5.86 41.53
C LEU A 941 -49.89 -4.82 41.72
N VAL A 942 -49.78 -3.67 41.07
CA VAL A 942 -50.76 -2.59 41.16
C VAL A 942 -51.20 -2.12 39.77
N LYS A 943 -52.48 -1.80 39.60
CA LYS A 943 -53.02 -1.16 38.40
C LYS A 943 -54.12 -0.17 38.76
N ASN A 944 -54.24 0.90 37.98
CA ASN A 944 -55.35 1.84 38.09
C ASN A 944 -56.64 1.26 37.51
N ASN A 945 -57.77 1.66 38.08
CA ASN A 945 -59.07 1.32 37.52
C ASN A 945 -59.44 2.36 36.44
N ALA A 946 -59.57 1.91 35.19
CA ALA A 946 -60.07 2.69 34.04
C ALA A 946 -59.26 3.95 33.61
N GLY A 947 -58.02 3.76 33.14
CA GLY A 947 -57.42 4.65 32.12
C GLY A 947 -57.02 6.07 32.54
N ASP A 948 -56.67 6.29 33.81
CA ASP A 948 -56.23 7.59 34.34
C ASP A 948 -54.87 7.54 35.08
N ALA A 949 -54.26 8.72 35.27
CA ALA A 949 -52.91 8.99 35.81
C ALA A 949 -52.46 8.14 37.01
N VAL A 950 -51.32 7.45 36.87
CA VAL A 950 -50.52 6.94 38.01
C VAL A 950 -49.55 8.05 38.42
N SER A 951 -49.77 8.68 39.58
CA SER A 951 -48.91 9.78 40.07
C SER A 951 -47.84 9.34 41.06
N SER A 952 -48.12 8.33 41.90
CA SER A 952 -47.15 7.67 42.80
C SER A 952 -47.83 6.61 43.66
N TYR A 953 -47.14 5.49 43.87
CA TYR A 953 -47.45 4.54 44.95
C TYR A 953 -46.27 4.46 45.90
N SER A 954 -46.54 4.36 47.19
CA SER A 954 -45.53 4.00 48.18
C SER A 954 -45.92 2.66 48.78
N PHE A 955 -44.92 1.80 48.98
CA PHE A 955 -45.12 0.56 49.71
C PHE A 955 -44.11 0.37 50.83
N ALA A 956 -44.54 -0.34 51.85
CA ALA A 956 -43.67 -0.95 52.83
C ALA A 956 -44.29 -2.30 53.21
N ALA A 957 -43.47 -3.34 53.30
CA ALA A 957 -43.92 -4.66 53.68
C ALA A 957 -43.11 -5.19 54.85
N THR A 958 -43.76 -5.92 55.75
CA THR A 958 -43.08 -6.64 56.85
C THR A 958 -43.52 -8.09 56.83
N VAL A 959 -42.55 -9.01 56.73
CA VAL A 959 -42.79 -10.46 56.72
C VAL A 959 -42.31 -11.11 58.03
N SER A 960 -43.18 -11.82 58.74
CA SER A 960 -42.81 -12.81 59.79
C SER A 960 -43.91 -13.88 59.99
N ALA A 961 -43.80 -14.69 61.05
CA ALA A 961 -44.79 -15.74 61.36
C ALA A 961 -46.20 -15.16 61.65
N VAL A 962 -47.25 -15.96 61.40
CA VAL A 962 -48.68 -15.63 61.65
C VAL A 962 -48.85 -14.96 63.01
N GLN A 963 -49.57 -13.84 63.02
CA GLN A 963 -49.80 -13.05 64.24
C GLN A 963 -51.26 -13.08 64.68
N ARG A 964 -51.48 -12.86 65.97
CA ARG A 964 -52.79 -12.79 66.60
C ARG A 964 -53.01 -11.38 67.16
N GLN A 965 -54.10 -10.73 66.76
CA GLN A 965 -54.51 -9.44 67.33
C GLN A 965 -54.95 -9.60 68.80
N TYR A 966 -54.96 -8.51 69.56
CA TYR A 966 -55.52 -8.49 70.93
C TYR A 966 -57.00 -8.92 70.98
N SER A 967 -57.75 -8.66 69.89
CA SER A 967 -59.13 -9.11 69.65
C SER A 967 -59.28 -10.61 69.38
N GLY A 968 -58.18 -11.36 69.26
CA GLY A 968 -58.15 -12.79 69.00
C GLY A 968 -58.16 -13.22 67.52
N LYS A 969 -58.19 -12.25 66.59
CA LYS A 969 -58.17 -12.52 65.14
C LYS A 969 -56.76 -12.83 64.64
N TYR A 970 -56.59 -13.92 63.91
CA TYR A 970 -55.32 -14.25 63.25
C TYR A 970 -55.22 -13.56 61.88
N TYR A 971 -54.01 -13.20 61.47
CA TYR A 971 -53.72 -12.61 60.16
C TYR A 971 -52.36 -13.08 59.65
N LEU A 972 -52.19 -13.11 58.33
CA LEU A 972 -50.88 -13.29 57.72
C LEU A 972 -50.02 -12.09 58.12
N ASN A 973 -48.87 -12.34 58.76
CA ASN A 973 -47.95 -11.26 59.10
C ASN A 973 -47.07 -10.89 57.91
N ARG A 974 -47.76 -10.58 56.82
CA ARG A 974 -47.26 -9.97 55.61
C ARG A 974 -48.12 -8.74 55.40
N ASN A 975 -47.73 -7.66 56.06
CA ASN A 975 -48.51 -6.43 56.11
C ASN A 975 -48.05 -5.53 54.99
N TYR A 976 -48.99 -4.87 54.30
CA TYR A 976 -48.67 -3.99 53.19
C TYR A 976 -49.17 -2.60 53.50
N MET A 977 -48.30 -1.60 53.49
CA MET A 977 -48.74 -0.23 53.33
C MET A 977 -48.81 0.07 51.85
N ILE A 978 -49.95 0.52 51.32
CA ILE A 978 -50.05 0.98 49.93
C ILE A 978 -50.66 2.39 49.93
N GLY A 979 -49.88 3.36 49.47
CA GLY A 979 -50.28 4.76 49.30
C GLY A 979 -50.81 5.02 47.90
N ASN A 980 -51.99 5.65 47.78
CA ASN A 980 -52.50 6.11 46.49
C ASN A 980 -52.81 7.62 46.55
N SER A 981 -52.06 8.41 45.79
CA SER A 981 -52.22 9.87 45.67
C SER A 981 -53.24 10.31 44.61
N THR A 982 -53.77 9.38 43.80
CA THR A 982 -54.62 9.69 42.62
C THR A 982 -56.07 10.05 42.94
N GLY A 983 -56.52 9.88 44.20
CA GLY A 983 -57.91 10.13 44.57
C GLY A 983 -58.92 9.16 43.94
N ARG A 984 -58.50 8.00 43.41
CA ARG A 984 -59.36 6.94 42.85
C ARG A 984 -59.07 5.54 43.40
N ASN A 985 -59.85 4.54 42.99
CA ASN A 985 -59.65 3.15 43.42
C ASN A 985 -58.50 2.50 42.63
N ILE A 986 -57.71 1.65 43.30
CA ILE A 986 -56.64 0.86 42.67
C ILE A 986 -56.89 -0.63 42.82
N ASN A 987 -56.54 -1.41 41.81
CA ASN A 987 -56.51 -2.86 41.92
C ASN A 987 -55.11 -3.27 42.35
N VAL A 988 -55.03 -4.09 43.39
CA VAL A 988 -53.77 -4.62 43.91
C VAL A 988 -53.83 -6.14 43.91
N GLN A 989 -52.74 -6.80 43.53
CA GLN A 989 -52.49 -8.20 43.82
C GLN A 989 -51.44 -8.31 44.91
N LEU A 990 -51.79 -8.95 46.01
CA LEU A 990 -50.92 -9.13 47.18
C LEU A 990 -50.48 -10.58 47.24
N PHE A 991 -49.16 -10.79 47.34
CA PHE A 991 -48.54 -12.12 47.23
C PHE A 991 -47.97 -12.59 48.55
N PHE A 992 -48.21 -13.84 48.88
CA PHE A 992 -47.79 -14.51 50.12
C PHE A 992 -47.35 -15.95 49.82
N LEU A 993 -46.51 -16.51 50.67
CA LEU A 993 -46.06 -17.89 50.53
C LEU A 993 -47.20 -18.85 50.87
N ASN A 994 -47.29 -19.97 50.15
CA ASN A 994 -48.23 -21.04 50.48
C ASN A 994 -48.06 -21.54 51.92
N ALA A 995 -46.83 -21.53 52.44
CA ALA A 995 -46.52 -21.88 53.83
C ALA A 995 -47.10 -20.88 54.85
N GLU A 996 -47.16 -19.58 54.52
CA GLU A 996 -47.77 -18.57 55.38
C GLU A 996 -49.29 -18.77 55.41
N LEU A 997 -49.92 -19.02 54.26
CA LEU A 997 -51.34 -19.33 54.18
C LEU A 997 -51.69 -20.64 54.92
N ALA A 998 -50.88 -21.68 54.79
CA ALA A 998 -51.05 -22.93 55.51
C ALA A 998 -50.95 -22.72 57.03
N SER A 999 -50.04 -21.85 57.48
CA SER A 999 -49.90 -21.50 58.90
C SER A 999 -51.14 -20.76 59.42
N LEU A 1000 -51.74 -19.86 58.63
CA LEU A 1000 -52.98 -19.19 59.00
C LEU A 1000 -54.17 -20.16 59.00
N ASN A 1001 -54.23 -21.05 58.00
CA ASN A 1001 -55.23 -22.11 57.94
C ASN A 1001 -55.19 -23.01 59.18
N ALA A 1002 -54.00 -23.41 59.62
CA ALA A 1002 -53.82 -24.18 60.84
C ALA A 1002 -54.22 -23.41 62.11
N ALA A 1003 -54.08 -22.09 62.11
CA ALA A 1003 -54.43 -21.24 63.25
C ALA A 1003 -55.94 -20.96 63.38
N ASP A 1004 -56.66 -20.72 62.27
CA ASP A 1004 -58.06 -20.28 62.31
C ASP A 1004 -58.97 -20.80 61.18
N GLY A 1005 -58.49 -21.75 60.38
CA GLY A 1005 -59.21 -22.37 59.27
C GLY A 1005 -59.31 -21.51 58.01
N THR A 1006 -58.62 -20.38 57.92
CA THR A 1006 -58.64 -19.53 56.72
C THR A 1006 -58.06 -20.26 55.51
N THR A 1007 -58.84 -20.40 54.45
CA THR A 1007 -58.41 -20.86 53.12
C THR A 1007 -58.20 -19.66 52.19
N LEU A 1008 -57.53 -19.86 51.04
CA LEU A 1008 -57.36 -18.82 50.01
C LEU A 1008 -58.71 -18.20 49.59
N ALA A 1009 -59.76 -19.01 49.45
CA ALA A 1009 -61.10 -18.55 49.07
C ALA A 1009 -61.78 -17.68 50.15
N SER A 1010 -61.44 -17.88 51.43
CA SER A 1010 -61.98 -17.11 52.56
C SER A 1010 -61.08 -15.95 53.02
N LEU A 1011 -59.92 -15.79 52.38
CA LEU A 1011 -58.96 -14.73 52.70
C LEU A 1011 -59.49 -13.39 52.17
N GLY A 1012 -59.46 -12.37 53.01
CA GLY A 1012 -59.70 -10.99 52.60
C GLY A 1012 -58.73 -10.06 53.29
N LEU A 1013 -59.00 -8.76 53.23
CA LEU A 1013 -58.11 -7.74 53.76
C LEU A 1013 -58.81 -6.92 54.84
N THR A 1014 -58.09 -6.61 55.90
CA THR A 1014 -58.42 -5.49 56.80
C THR A 1014 -57.57 -4.30 56.39
N ARG A 1015 -58.23 -3.24 55.93
CA ARG A 1015 -57.64 -1.96 55.52
C ARG A 1015 -57.73 -0.95 56.67
N GLN A 1016 -56.59 -0.47 57.15
CA GLN A 1016 -56.50 0.55 58.19
C GLN A 1016 -55.98 1.87 57.58
N THR A 1017 -56.86 2.88 57.49
CA THR A 1017 -56.49 4.22 56.98
C THR A 1017 -56.04 5.16 58.10
N GLY A 1018 -55.18 6.13 57.76
CA GLY A 1018 -54.71 7.15 58.69
C GLY A 1018 -53.57 6.73 59.62
N SER A 1019 -53.05 5.51 59.45
CA SER A 1019 -51.89 4.97 60.16
C SER A 1019 -50.64 4.95 59.27
N ALA A 1020 -49.46 5.26 59.83
CA ALA A 1020 -48.16 4.97 59.21
C ALA A 1020 -47.91 3.44 59.12
N CYS A 1021 -46.91 2.99 58.37
CA CYS A 1021 -46.56 1.55 58.27
C CYS A 1021 -46.34 0.94 59.66
N GLN A 1022 -46.85 -0.28 59.86
CA GLN A 1022 -46.72 -1.00 61.13
C GLN A 1022 -46.23 -2.43 60.90
N THR A 1023 -45.33 -2.87 61.77
CA THR A 1023 -44.87 -4.27 61.82
C THR A 1023 -45.97 -5.23 62.27
N ASN A 1024 -46.93 -4.74 63.07
CA ASN A 1024 -48.07 -5.52 63.56
C ASN A 1024 -49.33 -4.65 63.57
N PHE A 1025 -50.50 -5.29 63.40
CA PHE A 1025 -51.79 -4.61 63.53
C PHE A 1025 -51.97 -4.03 64.94
N THR A 1026 -52.14 -2.72 65.04
CA THR A 1026 -52.43 -2.04 66.30
C THR A 1026 -53.79 -1.35 66.24
N ALA A 1027 -54.71 -1.75 67.13
CA ALA A 1027 -56.03 -1.16 67.21
C ALA A 1027 -55.95 0.33 67.60
N GLY A 1028 -56.79 1.18 66.99
CA GLY A 1028 -56.91 2.60 67.34
C GLY A 1028 -55.94 3.56 66.64
N LEU A 1029 -54.90 3.07 65.95
CA LEU A 1029 -53.97 3.92 65.19
C LEU A 1029 -54.51 4.38 63.83
N GLY A 1030 -55.76 4.04 63.49
CA GLY A 1030 -56.42 4.38 62.23
C GLY A 1030 -57.83 3.77 62.13
N THR A 1031 -58.52 4.00 61.01
CA THR A 1031 -59.87 3.46 60.77
C THR A 1031 -59.79 2.12 60.03
N ALA A 1032 -60.18 1.03 60.71
CA ALA A 1032 -60.18 -0.31 60.13
C ALA A 1032 -61.47 -0.61 59.35
N SER A 1033 -61.34 -1.16 58.15
CA SER A 1033 -62.43 -1.55 57.25
C SER A 1033 -62.12 -2.88 56.57
N ALA A 1034 -63.12 -3.70 56.28
CA ALA A 1034 -62.92 -4.95 55.53
C ALA A 1034 -62.94 -4.67 54.02
N VAL A 1035 -62.02 -5.28 53.28
CA VAL A 1035 -61.97 -5.29 51.82
C VAL A 1035 -62.00 -6.73 51.35
N SER A 1036 -62.95 -7.05 50.48
CA SER A 1036 -63.10 -8.39 49.91
C SER A 1036 -62.15 -8.58 48.73
N GLN A 1037 -61.65 -9.81 48.56
CA GLN A 1037 -60.92 -10.17 47.36
C GLN A 1037 -61.85 -10.22 46.14
N THR A 1038 -61.33 -9.85 44.96
CA THR A 1038 -62.00 -9.91 43.67
C THR A 1038 -61.53 -11.08 42.82
N ALA A 1039 -60.30 -11.57 43.06
CA ALA A 1039 -59.73 -12.77 42.45
C ALA A 1039 -58.66 -13.36 43.38
N ASN A 1040 -58.26 -14.60 43.13
CA ASN A 1040 -57.11 -15.22 43.79
C ASN A 1040 -56.46 -16.29 42.91
N GLY A 1041 -55.26 -16.70 43.28
CA GLY A 1041 -54.54 -17.78 42.61
C GLY A 1041 -53.39 -18.34 43.45
N SER A 1042 -52.83 -19.46 43.00
CA SER A 1042 -51.63 -20.06 43.57
C SER A 1042 -50.76 -20.68 42.47
N VAL A 1043 -49.45 -20.42 42.53
CA VAL A 1043 -48.45 -20.87 41.54
C VAL A 1043 -47.06 -20.89 42.19
N GLY A 1044 -46.26 -21.91 41.92
CA GLY A 1044 -44.83 -21.93 42.32
C GLY A 1044 -44.54 -21.77 43.82
N GLY A 1045 -45.44 -22.23 44.70
CA GLY A 1045 -45.31 -22.06 46.15
C GLY A 1045 -45.76 -20.68 46.67
N VAL A 1046 -46.34 -19.86 45.80
CA VAL A 1046 -46.87 -18.53 46.08
C VAL A 1046 -48.38 -18.52 45.89
N SER A 1047 -49.10 -17.87 46.78
CA SER A 1047 -50.52 -17.54 46.64
C SER A 1047 -50.69 -16.02 46.56
N TRP A 1048 -51.75 -15.58 45.91
CA TRP A 1048 -52.10 -14.17 45.84
C TRP A 1048 -53.60 -13.96 45.89
N ILE A 1049 -53.99 -12.77 46.33
CA ILE A 1049 -55.36 -12.25 46.21
C ILE A 1049 -55.33 -10.92 45.48
N GLU A 1050 -56.31 -10.69 44.63
CA GLU A 1050 -56.60 -9.39 44.05
C GLU A 1050 -57.68 -8.68 44.86
N ALA A 1051 -57.54 -7.37 45.07
CA ALA A 1051 -58.56 -6.56 45.70
C ALA A 1051 -58.58 -5.14 45.11
N THR A 1052 -59.75 -4.49 45.15
CA THR A 1052 -59.89 -3.07 44.79
C THR A 1052 -59.85 -2.21 46.05
N LEU A 1053 -58.81 -1.40 46.20
CA LEU A 1053 -58.63 -0.48 47.33
C LEU A 1053 -59.21 0.90 47.02
N PRO A 1054 -60.02 1.48 47.92
CA PRO A 1054 -60.42 2.88 47.85
C PRO A 1054 -59.26 3.87 48.06
N THR A 1055 -59.52 5.14 47.79
CA THR A 1055 -58.54 6.25 47.87
C THR A 1055 -57.85 6.37 49.23
N GLY A 1056 -56.56 6.77 49.23
CA GLY A 1056 -55.77 7.06 50.42
C GLY A 1056 -54.86 5.94 50.92
N THR A 1057 -53.78 6.32 51.61
CA THR A 1057 -52.77 5.42 52.17
C THR A 1057 -53.34 4.53 53.26
N SER A 1058 -53.09 3.22 53.15
CA SER A 1058 -53.66 2.23 54.06
C SER A 1058 -52.68 1.13 54.39
N ASN A 1059 -52.67 0.69 55.64
CA ASN A 1059 -52.12 -0.61 56.01
C ASN A 1059 -53.12 -1.71 55.69
N LEU A 1060 -52.64 -2.82 55.13
CA LEU A 1060 -53.42 -3.95 54.68
C LEU A 1060 -52.94 -5.21 55.42
N PHE A 1061 -53.88 -5.87 56.08
CA PHE A 1061 -53.65 -7.10 56.85
C PHE A 1061 -54.53 -8.20 56.29
N ALA A 1062 -53.93 -9.26 55.73
CA ALA A 1062 -54.67 -10.38 55.16
C ALA A 1062 -55.17 -11.32 56.25
N ASN A 1063 -56.48 -11.46 56.39
CA ASN A 1063 -57.11 -12.29 57.40
C ASN A 1063 -58.46 -12.84 56.93
N ARG A 1064 -59.03 -13.74 57.74
CA ARG A 1064 -60.39 -14.22 57.51
C ARG A 1064 -61.35 -13.04 57.48
N THR A 1065 -61.98 -12.81 56.34
CA THR A 1065 -63.12 -11.91 56.26
C THR A 1065 -64.36 -12.79 56.36
N GLY A 1066 -65.19 -12.56 57.39
CA GLY A 1066 -66.50 -13.18 57.45
C GLY A 1066 -67.23 -12.80 56.15
N VAL A 1067 -67.84 -13.78 55.49
CA VAL A 1067 -68.69 -13.50 54.35
C VAL A 1067 -69.76 -12.52 54.85
N VAL A 1068 -69.67 -11.26 54.45
CA VAL A 1068 -70.76 -10.32 54.69
C VAL A 1068 -71.84 -10.72 53.69
N LEU A 1069 -72.72 -11.64 54.08
CA LEU A 1069 -73.96 -11.87 53.36
C LEU A 1069 -75.02 -10.93 53.95
N PRO A 1070 -75.60 -10.03 53.14
CA PRO A 1070 -76.48 -8.99 53.63
C PRO A 1070 -77.83 -9.58 54.04
N VAL A 1071 -78.18 -9.51 55.33
CA VAL A 1071 -79.61 -9.33 55.67
C VAL A 1071 -80.01 -7.96 55.13
N ASN A 1072 -80.68 -7.98 53.98
CA ASN A 1072 -81.22 -6.78 53.38
C ASN A 1072 -82.60 -6.50 54.00
N LEU A 1073 -82.59 -5.71 55.07
CA LEU A 1073 -83.80 -5.25 55.76
C LEU A 1073 -84.59 -4.32 54.82
N LEU A 1074 -85.76 -4.78 54.37
CA LEU A 1074 -86.65 -4.02 53.50
C LEU A 1074 -87.47 -2.99 54.29
N SER A 1075 -87.91 -3.36 55.49
CA SER A 1075 -88.67 -2.46 56.35
C SER A 1075 -88.53 -2.82 57.82
N PHE A 1076 -88.58 -1.81 58.68
CA PHE A 1076 -88.76 -1.95 60.12
C PHE A 1076 -89.67 -0.83 60.63
N SER A 1077 -90.79 -1.21 61.23
CA SER A 1077 -91.81 -0.30 61.72
C SER A 1077 -92.38 -0.79 63.03
N GLY A 1078 -93.06 0.11 63.74
CA GLY A 1078 -93.57 -0.16 65.07
C GLY A 1078 -94.75 0.74 65.38
N ASN A 1079 -95.81 0.15 65.94
CA ASN A 1079 -97.03 0.86 66.30
C ASN A 1079 -97.45 0.49 67.72
N ARG A 1080 -97.94 1.47 68.49
CA ARG A 1080 -98.53 1.20 69.80
C ARG A 1080 -99.94 0.62 69.64
N GLN A 1081 -100.20 -0.53 70.25
CA GLN A 1081 -101.52 -1.18 70.30
C GLN A 1081 -101.91 -1.37 71.77
N GLY A 1082 -102.78 -0.50 72.28
CA GLY A 1082 -103.14 -0.46 73.70
C GLY A 1082 -101.92 -0.15 74.57
N ASN A 1083 -101.61 -1.04 75.51
CA ASN A 1083 -100.43 -0.92 76.40
C ASN A 1083 -99.15 -1.50 75.79
N ASN A 1084 -99.22 -2.11 74.60
CA ASN A 1084 -98.11 -2.83 74.00
C ASN A 1084 -97.55 -2.08 72.78
N ASN A 1085 -96.28 -2.30 72.47
CA ASN A 1085 -95.67 -1.84 71.23
C ASN A 1085 -95.46 -3.04 70.29
N VAL A 1086 -96.11 -3.01 69.14
CA VAL A 1086 -96.01 -4.07 68.12
C VAL A 1086 -95.03 -3.63 67.05
N LEU A 1087 -93.92 -4.35 66.95
CA LEU A 1087 -92.87 -4.18 65.97
C LEU A 1087 -93.05 -5.16 64.81
N LYS A 1088 -92.77 -4.70 63.60
CA LYS A 1088 -92.80 -5.50 62.38
C LYS A 1088 -91.59 -5.19 61.51
N TRP A 1089 -90.95 -6.23 60.98
CA TRP A 1089 -89.90 -6.06 59.98
C TRP A 1089 -90.01 -7.08 58.87
N THR A 1090 -89.41 -6.74 57.74
CA THR A 1090 -89.33 -7.61 56.57
C THR A 1090 -87.91 -7.60 56.02
N VAL A 1091 -87.39 -8.78 55.69
CA VAL A 1091 -86.08 -8.99 55.08
C VAL A 1091 -86.23 -9.59 53.69
N ALA A 1092 -85.42 -9.16 52.73
CA ALA A 1092 -85.50 -9.62 51.35
C ALA A 1092 -85.10 -11.10 51.19
N GLN A 1093 -84.11 -11.53 51.99
CA GLN A 1093 -83.56 -12.88 52.04
C GLN A 1093 -82.86 -13.10 53.39
N GLU A 1094 -82.76 -14.35 53.81
CA GLU A 1094 -82.03 -14.79 54.99
C GLU A 1094 -80.92 -15.74 54.58
N GLN A 1095 -79.67 -15.39 54.87
CA GLN A 1095 -78.51 -16.26 54.67
C GLN A 1095 -77.65 -16.20 55.92
N ASN A 1096 -77.48 -17.34 56.58
CA ASN A 1096 -76.75 -17.54 57.83
C ASN A 1096 -77.29 -16.74 59.04
N VAL A 1097 -78.57 -16.36 59.06
CA VAL A 1097 -79.15 -15.61 60.19
C VAL A 1097 -79.38 -16.51 61.39
N GLN A 1098 -78.78 -16.18 62.55
CA GLN A 1098 -79.08 -16.82 63.85
C GLN A 1098 -80.42 -16.32 64.39
N GLY A 1099 -80.66 -15.00 64.32
CA GLY A 1099 -81.90 -14.38 64.77
C GLY A 1099 -81.81 -12.87 64.93
N TYR A 1100 -82.85 -12.29 65.51
CA TYR A 1100 -83.03 -10.86 65.71
C TYR A 1100 -83.18 -10.59 67.20
N GLU A 1101 -82.31 -9.78 67.78
CA GLU A 1101 -82.56 -9.21 69.10
C GLU A 1101 -83.25 -7.85 68.93
N ILE A 1102 -84.36 -7.66 69.61
CA ILE A 1102 -85.10 -6.41 69.64
C ILE A 1102 -84.59 -5.64 70.84
N GLU A 1103 -83.95 -4.50 70.60
CA GLU A 1103 -83.51 -3.61 71.66
C GLU A 1103 -84.47 -2.41 71.78
N ARG A 1104 -84.77 -2.01 73.01
CA ARG A 1104 -85.59 -0.84 73.34
C ARG A 1104 -84.81 0.17 74.18
N SER A 1105 -85.08 1.45 73.98
CA SER A 1105 -84.46 2.54 74.75
C SER A 1105 -85.48 3.63 75.06
N ALA A 1106 -85.43 4.21 76.26
CA ALA A 1106 -86.27 5.35 76.64
C ALA A 1106 -85.67 6.70 76.20
N ASN A 1107 -84.35 6.76 76.02
CA ASN A 1107 -83.59 7.98 75.75
C ASN A 1107 -82.75 7.92 74.45
N ASN A 1108 -82.84 6.84 73.69
CA ASN A 1108 -82.05 6.57 72.47
C ASN A 1108 -80.54 6.43 72.72
N VAL A 1109 -80.12 6.21 73.97
CA VAL A 1109 -78.72 6.06 74.39
C VAL A 1109 -78.53 4.74 75.13
N ASP A 1110 -79.35 4.48 76.14
CA ASP A 1110 -79.31 3.26 76.94
C ASP A 1110 -80.28 2.22 76.36
N TRP A 1111 -79.73 1.11 75.86
CA TRP A 1111 -80.49 0.07 75.18
C TRP A 1111 -80.63 -1.16 76.06
N LEU A 1112 -81.87 -1.61 76.24
CA LEU A 1112 -82.22 -2.83 76.95
C LEU A 1112 -82.76 -3.85 75.95
N LEU A 1113 -82.44 -5.12 76.14
CA LEU A 1113 -83.04 -6.19 75.36
C LEU A 1113 -84.55 -6.29 75.67
N ALA A 1114 -85.39 -6.09 74.66
CA ALA A 1114 -86.84 -6.25 74.75
C ALA A 1114 -87.26 -7.71 74.50
N GLY A 1115 -86.53 -8.43 73.64
CA GLY A 1115 -86.74 -9.84 73.36
C GLY A 1115 -85.94 -10.31 72.15
N THR A 1116 -86.03 -11.60 71.82
CA THR A 1116 -85.36 -12.20 70.66
C THR A 1116 -86.36 -12.95 69.78
N VAL A 1117 -86.11 -12.98 68.47
CA VAL A 1117 -86.86 -13.75 67.48
C VAL A 1117 -85.86 -14.53 66.64
N ASN A 1118 -85.90 -15.85 66.69
CA ASN A 1118 -85.00 -16.70 65.91
C ASN A 1118 -85.29 -16.54 64.40
N GLY A 1119 -84.24 -16.64 63.58
CA GLY A 1119 -84.40 -16.73 62.13
C GLY A 1119 -85.06 -18.05 61.74
N LEU A 1120 -85.75 -18.08 60.60
CA LEU A 1120 -86.45 -19.28 60.10
C LEU A 1120 -85.55 -20.19 59.24
N GLY A 1121 -84.24 -19.92 59.20
CA GLY A 1121 -83.25 -20.64 58.40
C GLY A 1121 -82.93 -19.95 57.07
N ASN A 1122 -82.00 -20.53 56.30
CA ASN A 1122 -81.57 -19.94 55.02
C ASN A 1122 -82.73 -19.94 54.00
N SER A 1123 -83.04 -18.78 53.42
CA SER A 1123 -84.14 -18.55 52.50
C SER A 1123 -83.79 -17.43 51.52
N THR A 1124 -83.97 -17.66 50.22
CA THR A 1124 -83.89 -16.62 49.19
C THR A 1124 -85.20 -15.83 49.01
N ALA A 1125 -86.29 -16.29 49.63
CA ALA A 1125 -87.58 -15.60 49.62
C ALA A 1125 -87.71 -14.59 50.77
N GLN A 1126 -88.48 -13.53 50.53
CA GLN A 1126 -88.80 -12.49 51.51
C GLN A 1126 -89.46 -13.08 52.77
N ARG A 1127 -89.03 -12.64 53.95
CA ARG A 1127 -89.58 -13.06 55.24
C ARG A 1127 -90.01 -11.86 56.07
N SER A 1128 -91.16 -11.97 56.72
CA SER A 1128 -91.71 -10.94 57.60
C SER A 1128 -91.84 -11.48 59.02
N TYR A 1129 -91.52 -10.63 59.98
CA TYR A 1129 -91.47 -10.93 61.39
C TYR A 1129 -92.28 -9.91 62.18
N THR A 1130 -92.81 -10.34 63.32
CA THR A 1130 -93.49 -9.46 64.27
C THR A 1130 -93.05 -9.78 65.69
N PHE A 1131 -92.93 -8.75 66.52
CA PHE A 1131 -92.60 -8.86 67.92
C PHE A 1131 -93.45 -7.87 68.72
N THR A 1132 -94.01 -8.30 69.85
CA THR A 1132 -94.83 -7.44 70.72
C THR A 1132 -94.10 -7.23 72.05
N ASP A 1133 -93.74 -5.98 72.34
CA ASP A 1133 -93.24 -5.58 73.65
C ASP A 1133 -94.42 -5.21 74.55
N ASN A 1134 -94.68 -6.07 75.55
CA ASN A 1134 -95.77 -5.89 76.52
C ASN A 1134 -95.37 -5.02 77.73
N ASN A 1135 -94.10 -4.65 77.86
CA ASN A 1135 -93.54 -4.00 79.06
C ASN A 1135 -93.22 -2.52 78.82
N VAL A 1136 -94.13 -1.77 78.20
CA VAL A 1136 -93.84 -0.40 77.78
C VAL A 1136 -94.28 0.62 78.83
N GLY A 1137 -93.34 1.13 79.62
CA GLY A 1137 -93.52 2.29 80.49
C GLY A 1137 -92.95 3.54 79.83
N GLY A 1138 -93.78 4.55 79.53
CA GLY A 1138 -93.33 5.85 79.04
C GLY A 1138 -94.14 6.42 77.88
N THR A 1139 -93.94 7.72 77.60
CA THR A 1139 -94.58 8.46 76.51
C THR A 1139 -93.81 8.40 75.19
N LYS A 1140 -92.55 7.94 75.23
CA LYS A 1140 -91.65 7.74 74.09
C LYS A 1140 -90.81 6.48 74.31
N GLN A 1141 -90.76 5.60 73.32
CA GLN A 1141 -89.93 4.40 73.35
C GLN A 1141 -89.26 4.19 71.98
N TYR A 1142 -87.94 4.13 71.96
CA TYR A 1142 -87.14 3.83 70.78
C TYR A 1142 -86.91 2.33 70.66
N TYR A 1143 -86.90 1.81 69.43
CA TYR A 1143 -86.57 0.42 69.13
C TYR A 1143 -85.58 0.31 67.98
N ARG A 1144 -84.71 -0.70 68.03
CA ARG A 1144 -83.86 -1.14 66.91
C ARG A 1144 -83.72 -2.66 66.94
N LEU A 1145 -83.44 -3.26 65.79
CA LEU A 1145 -83.10 -4.67 65.67
C LEU A 1145 -81.59 -4.83 65.67
N ARG A 1146 -81.06 -5.78 66.43
CA ARG A 1146 -79.71 -6.33 66.29
C ARG A 1146 -79.83 -7.67 65.58
N MET A 1147 -79.52 -7.66 64.29
CA MET A 1147 -79.62 -8.82 63.40
C MET A 1147 -78.34 -9.64 63.54
N MET A 1148 -78.42 -10.88 64.04
CA MET A 1148 -77.27 -11.74 64.36
C MET A 1148 -77.12 -12.88 63.35
N ASP A 1149 -75.88 -13.14 62.95
CA ASP A 1149 -75.45 -14.26 62.10
C ASP A 1149 -75.03 -15.46 63.01
N GLN A 1150 -75.05 -16.68 62.47
CA GLN A 1150 -74.64 -17.92 63.16
C GLN A 1150 -73.19 -17.88 63.68
N ASN A 1151 -72.35 -17.00 63.13
CA ASN A 1151 -70.98 -16.77 63.58
C ASN A 1151 -70.85 -15.70 64.69
N GLY A 1152 -71.96 -15.14 65.18
CA GLY A 1152 -72.00 -14.11 66.22
C GLY A 1152 -71.78 -12.67 65.72
N ALA A 1153 -71.56 -12.47 64.42
CA ALA A 1153 -71.54 -11.13 63.83
C ALA A 1153 -72.95 -10.53 63.82
N PHE A 1154 -73.05 -9.20 63.97
CA PHE A 1154 -74.36 -8.55 63.99
C PHE A 1154 -74.38 -7.19 63.28
N LYS A 1155 -75.57 -6.76 62.86
CA LYS A 1155 -75.84 -5.42 62.30
C LYS A 1155 -77.11 -4.83 62.92
N PHE A 1156 -77.10 -3.53 63.20
CA PHE A 1156 -78.30 -2.84 63.67
C PHE A 1156 -79.20 -2.35 62.52
N SER A 1157 -80.51 -2.33 62.73
CA SER A 1157 -81.46 -1.60 61.88
C SER A 1157 -81.40 -0.09 62.13
N ASN A 1158 -82.13 0.68 61.33
CA ASN A 1158 -82.52 2.04 61.74
C ASN A 1158 -83.29 1.99 63.07
N THR A 1159 -83.13 3.02 63.89
CA THR A 1159 -83.95 3.21 65.09
C THR A 1159 -85.31 3.78 64.69
N ILE A 1160 -86.38 3.22 65.25
CA ILE A 1160 -87.73 3.78 65.17
C ILE A 1160 -88.16 4.30 66.54
N LEU A 1161 -88.92 5.40 66.57
CA LEU A 1161 -89.53 5.95 67.76
C LEU A 1161 -91.02 5.66 67.75
N ILE A 1162 -91.50 4.98 68.79
CA ILE A 1162 -92.92 4.86 69.09
C ILE A 1162 -93.25 5.86 70.19
N SER A 1163 -93.92 6.95 69.84
CA SER A 1163 -94.44 7.93 70.81
C SER A 1163 -95.92 7.65 71.08
N GLY A 1164 -96.31 7.65 72.34
CA GLY A 1164 -97.69 7.46 72.76
C GLY A 1164 -98.02 8.37 73.92
N VAL A 1165 -98.52 9.58 73.61
CA VAL A 1165 -99.31 10.37 74.55
C VAL A 1165 -100.74 9.82 74.50
N LYS A 1166 -101.42 9.71 75.64
CA LYS A 1166 -102.88 9.53 75.67
C LYS A 1166 -103.51 10.70 74.91
N TYR A 1167 -104.12 10.43 73.76
CA TYR A 1167 -105.08 11.32 73.13
C TYR A 1167 -106.41 10.56 73.06
N SER A 1168 -107.33 10.92 73.95
CA SER A 1168 -108.75 10.75 73.67
C SER A 1168 -109.08 11.78 72.58
N VAL A 1169 -109.35 11.31 71.37
CA VAL A 1169 -109.53 12.11 70.15
C VAL A 1169 -110.99 12.59 70.06
N LEU A 1170 -111.22 13.82 69.60
CA LEU A 1170 -112.56 14.30 69.23
C LEU A 1170 -113.00 13.52 67.98
N THR A 1171 -114.13 12.81 68.04
CA THR A 1171 -114.61 12.01 66.90
C THR A 1171 -116.05 12.33 66.56
N ILE A 1172 -116.41 12.27 65.28
CA ILE A 1172 -117.81 12.26 64.85
C ILE A 1172 -118.20 10.78 64.74
N SER A 1173 -118.90 10.27 65.76
CA SER A 1173 -119.31 8.87 65.84
C SER A 1173 -120.55 8.55 64.98
N GLY A 1174 -121.27 9.56 64.50
CA GLY A 1174 -122.38 9.38 63.56
C GLY A 1174 -122.88 10.68 62.92
N LEU A 1175 -123.49 10.58 61.73
CA LEU A 1175 -124.11 11.70 61.01
C LEU A 1175 -125.40 11.25 60.33
N PHE A 1176 -126.55 11.85 60.68
CA PHE A 1176 -127.84 11.48 60.12
C PHE A 1176 -128.91 12.60 60.14
N PRO A 1177 -129.93 12.57 59.26
CA PRO A 1177 -130.00 11.69 58.09
C PRO A 1177 -128.93 12.08 57.06
N ASN A 1178 -128.46 11.10 56.30
CA ASN A 1178 -127.53 11.29 55.20
C ASN A 1178 -127.89 10.27 54.10
N PRO A 1179 -128.51 10.69 52.97
CA PRO A 1179 -128.69 12.08 52.52
C PRO A 1179 -129.68 12.92 53.35
N SER A 1180 -129.59 14.25 53.28
CA SER A 1180 -130.51 15.19 53.96
C SER A 1180 -130.95 16.32 53.05
N THR A 1181 -132.18 16.81 53.20
CA THR A 1181 -132.73 17.97 52.46
C THR A 1181 -132.75 19.26 53.28
N ALA A 1182 -132.62 19.20 54.61
CA ALA A 1182 -132.80 20.37 55.50
C ALA A 1182 -131.83 20.48 56.67
N ASN A 1183 -131.69 19.45 57.51
CA ASN A 1183 -130.77 19.46 58.67
C ASN A 1183 -130.01 18.13 58.77
N ILE A 1184 -128.76 18.16 59.26
CA ILE A 1184 -127.99 16.98 59.67
C ILE A 1184 -127.69 17.06 61.17
N ASN A 1185 -127.72 15.91 61.85
CA ASN A 1185 -127.30 15.77 63.23
C ASN A 1185 -125.95 15.05 63.27
N LEU A 1186 -124.98 15.64 63.97
CA LEU A 1186 -123.66 15.08 64.21
C LEU A 1186 -123.61 14.52 65.64
N LEU A 1187 -123.40 13.22 65.78
CA LEU A 1187 -123.01 12.60 67.04
C LEU A 1187 -121.50 12.74 67.20
N VAL A 1188 -121.09 13.38 68.29
CA VAL A 1188 -119.70 13.77 68.52
C VAL A 1188 -119.25 13.27 69.88
N ASP A 1189 -118.26 12.39 69.92
CA ASP A 1189 -117.61 11.97 71.16
C ASP A 1189 -116.39 12.84 71.41
N ALA A 1190 -116.48 13.66 72.46
CA ALA A 1190 -115.50 14.65 72.79
C ALA A 1190 -114.69 14.24 74.03
N PRO A 1191 -113.36 14.40 74.01
CA PRO A 1191 -112.53 14.01 75.15
C PRO A 1191 -112.66 14.93 76.36
N GLN A 1192 -113.10 16.17 76.14
CA GLN A 1192 -113.26 17.20 77.15
C GLN A 1192 -114.28 18.24 76.67
N LYS A 1193 -114.77 19.06 77.60
CA LYS A 1193 -115.61 20.21 77.28
C LYS A 1193 -114.81 21.24 76.48
N ASP A 1194 -115.32 21.68 75.34
CA ASP A 1194 -114.69 22.70 74.49
C ASP A 1194 -115.75 23.50 73.69
N LEU A 1195 -115.37 24.64 73.14
CA LEU A 1195 -116.13 25.35 72.12
C LEU A 1195 -115.56 24.96 70.75
N VAL A 1196 -116.33 24.25 69.93
CA VAL A 1196 -115.89 23.81 68.59
C VAL A 1196 -116.49 24.67 67.49
N THR A 1197 -115.75 24.85 66.40
CA THR A 1197 -116.27 25.43 65.16
C THR A 1197 -116.62 24.33 64.18
N VAL A 1198 -117.91 24.20 63.88
CA VAL A 1198 -118.45 23.33 62.84
C VAL A 1198 -118.31 24.04 61.50
N VAL A 1199 -117.61 23.44 60.54
CA VAL A 1199 -117.33 23.99 59.21
C VAL A 1199 -117.83 23.01 58.16
N VAL A 1200 -118.72 23.44 57.27
CA VAL A 1200 -119.14 22.68 56.09
C VAL A 1200 -118.40 23.20 54.88
N THR A 1201 -117.79 22.29 54.13
CA THR A 1201 -117.03 22.56 52.91
C THR A 1201 -117.63 21.80 51.73
N ASP A 1202 -117.55 22.38 50.52
CA ASP A 1202 -117.86 21.66 49.28
C ASP A 1202 -116.77 20.62 48.92
N ALA A 1203 -116.97 19.87 47.84
CA ALA A 1203 -116.07 18.78 47.44
C ALA A 1203 -114.63 19.23 47.09
N VAL A 1204 -114.42 20.52 46.79
CA VAL A 1204 -113.09 21.11 46.52
C VAL A 1204 -112.49 21.79 47.77
N GLY A 1205 -113.13 21.67 48.93
CA GLY A 1205 -112.62 22.12 50.21
C GLY A 1205 -112.92 23.59 50.55
N ARG A 1206 -113.76 24.28 49.76
CA ARG A 1206 -114.18 25.66 50.08
C ARG A 1206 -115.25 25.65 51.16
N THR A 1207 -115.08 26.46 52.20
CA THR A 1207 -116.08 26.61 53.26
C THR A 1207 -117.35 27.27 52.72
N VAL A 1208 -118.47 26.55 52.77
CA VAL A 1208 -119.79 27.04 52.37
C VAL A 1208 -120.65 27.47 53.57
N GLN A 1209 -120.32 26.98 54.76
CA GLN A 1209 -121.00 27.36 56.01
C GLN A 1209 -120.09 27.11 57.21
N SER A 1210 -120.18 27.94 58.25
CA SER A 1210 -119.52 27.67 59.53
C SER A 1210 -120.33 28.20 60.72
N LYS A 1211 -120.30 27.49 61.85
CA LYS A 1211 -120.97 27.88 63.11
C LYS A 1211 -120.16 27.40 64.30
N LYS A 1212 -120.14 28.16 65.40
CA LYS A 1212 -119.60 27.70 66.69
C LYS A 1212 -120.66 26.98 67.52
N ALA A 1213 -120.26 25.92 68.22
CA ALA A 1213 -121.10 25.16 69.13
C ALA A 1213 -120.29 24.70 70.35
N ALA A 1214 -120.89 24.79 71.54
CA ALA A 1214 -120.27 24.24 72.75
C ALA A 1214 -120.54 22.74 72.83
N ILE A 1215 -119.55 21.98 73.27
CA ILE A 1215 -119.62 20.54 73.54
C ILE A 1215 -119.08 20.24 74.94
N GLU A 1216 -119.63 19.22 75.58
CA GLU A 1216 -119.17 18.70 76.88
C GLU A 1216 -118.27 17.47 76.69
N ALA A 1217 -117.58 17.02 77.74
CA ALA A 1217 -116.84 15.75 77.69
C ALA A 1217 -117.80 14.55 77.55
N GLY A 1218 -117.53 13.64 76.62
CA GLY A 1218 -118.38 12.49 76.28
C GLY A 1218 -119.20 12.71 74.99
N ALA A 1219 -120.32 12.01 74.86
CA ALA A 1219 -121.19 12.06 73.68
C ALA A 1219 -122.01 13.35 73.60
N ASN A 1220 -122.00 14.00 72.44
CA ASN A 1220 -122.72 15.24 72.12
C ASN A 1220 -123.53 15.07 70.83
N SER A 1221 -124.57 15.88 70.65
CA SER A 1221 -125.35 15.93 69.40
C SER A 1221 -125.46 17.37 68.89
N LEU A 1222 -124.93 17.63 67.70
CA LEU A 1222 -124.92 18.96 67.07
C LEU A 1222 -125.80 18.99 65.81
N VAL A 1223 -126.75 19.92 65.76
CA VAL A 1223 -127.63 20.11 64.59
C VAL A 1223 -127.06 21.18 63.66
N VAL A 1224 -126.92 20.85 62.38
CA VAL A 1224 -126.48 21.77 61.32
C VAL A 1224 -127.58 21.89 60.27
N ASN A 1225 -128.10 23.10 60.06
CA ASN A 1225 -129.04 23.39 58.98
C ASN A 1225 -128.29 23.52 57.67
N VAL A 1226 -128.66 22.69 56.70
CA VAL A 1226 -128.07 22.58 55.36
C VAL A 1226 -129.08 22.91 54.26
N SER A 1227 -130.27 23.41 54.61
CA SER A 1227 -131.38 23.66 53.68
C SER A 1227 -131.05 24.67 52.58
N SER A 1228 -130.16 25.63 52.86
CA SER A 1228 -129.71 26.65 51.91
C SER A 1228 -128.57 26.19 50.99
N LEU A 1229 -128.04 24.98 51.17
CA LEU A 1229 -126.98 24.43 50.33
C LEU A 1229 -127.58 23.79 49.07
N ALA A 1230 -126.90 23.94 47.92
CA ALA A 1230 -127.26 23.28 46.68
C ALA A 1230 -127.14 21.74 46.79
N GLN A 1231 -127.83 21.00 45.91
CA GLN A 1231 -127.71 19.54 45.87
C GLN A 1231 -126.27 19.12 45.53
N GLY A 1232 -125.68 18.23 46.33
CA GLY A 1232 -124.30 17.81 46.16
C GLY A 1232 -123.66 17.14 47.37
N THR A 1233 -122.39 16.75 47.24
CA THR A 1233 -121.60 16.17 48.34
C THR A 1233 -120.82 17.24 49.10
N TYR A 1234 -120.89 17.18 50.43
CA TYR A 1234 -120.23 18.10 51.34
C TYR A 1234 -119.43 17.36 52.43
N LEU A 1235 -118.41 18.01 52.97
CA LEU A 1235 -117.65 17.57 54.15
C LEU A 1235 -117.94 18.51 55.31
N VAL A 1236 -118.29 17.95 56.46
CA VAL A 1236 -118.40 18.70 57.72
C VAL A 1236 -117.21 18.39 58.61
N LYS A 1237 -116.58 19.42 59.15
CA LYS A 1237 -115.40 19.36 60.01
C LYS A 1237 -115.67 20.05 61.35
N LEU A 1238 -115.15 19.50 62.43
CA LEU A 1238 -115.14 20.11 63.76
C LEU A 1238 -113.72 20.55 64.09
N ILE A 1239 -113.56 21.84 64.38
CA ILE A 1239 -112.28 22.45 64.73
C ILE A 1239 -112.34 22.89 66.19
N CYS A 1240 -111.47 22.32 67.03
CA CYS A 1240 -111.36 22.65 68.43
C CYS A 1240 -110.74 24.04 68.66
N SER A 1241 -111.14 24.71 69.73
CA SER A 1241 -110.46 25.92 70.21
C SER A 1241 -109.19 25.58 71.00
N SER A 1242 -109.15 24.40 71.62
CA SER A 1242 -108.06 23.93 72.50
C SER A 1242 -106.93 23.17 71.77
N ASN A 1243 -106.83 23.28 70.43
CA ASN A 1243 -105.87 22.56 69.59
C ASN A 1243 -105.97 21.01 69.63
N CYS A 1244 -107.13 20.42 69.93
CA CYS A 1244 -107.37 18.99 69.64
C CYS A 1244 -107.45 18.69 68.13
N GLU A 1245 -107.11 17.46 67.73
CA GLU A 1245 -107.22 17.00 66.33
C GLU A 1245 -108.64 17.17 65.79
N THR A 1246 -108.77 17.69 64.56
CA THR A 1246 -110.05 18.00 63.93
C THR A 1246 -110.77 16.73 63.45
N ALA A 1247 -112.06 16.58 63.78
CA ALA A 1247 -112.89 15.48 63.27
C ALA A 1247 -113.59 15.87 61.96
N ALA A 1248 -113.75 14.95 61.02
CA ALA A 1248 -114.44 15.22 59.75
C ALA A 1248 -115.36 14.07 59.33
N ALA A 1249 -116.50 14.38 58.71
CA ALA A 1249 -117.43 13.43 58.14
C ALA A 1249 -118.00 13.95 56.81
N LYS A 1250 -118.38 13.05 55.91
CA LYS A 1250 -118.98 13.37 54.60
C LYS A 1250 -120.50 13.20 54.65
N PHE A 1251 -121.24 14.11 54.03
CA PHE A 1251 -122.69 13.96 53.80
C PHE A 1251 -123.12 14.42 52.41
N VAL A 1252 -124.30 13.99 51.99
CA VAL A 1252 -124.94 14.34 50.72
C VAL A 1252 -126.17 15.21 51.00
N LYS A 1253 -126.23 16.38 50.36
CA LYS A 1253 -127.39 17.26 50.31
C LYS A 1253 -128.22 16.90 49.08
N GLU A 1254 -129.47 16.51 49.31
CA GLU A 1254 -130.50 16.27 48.29
C GLU A 1254 -131.49 17.40 48.17
#